data_AF-A0A7W4YBT1-F1
#
_entry.id   AF-A0A7W4YBT1-F1
#
_cell.length_a   1.000
_cell.length_b   1.000
_cell.length_c   1.000
_cell.angle_alpha   90.00
_cell.angle_beta   90.00
_cell.angle_gamma   90.00
#
_symmetry.space_group_name_H-M   'P 1'
#
loop_
_entity.id
_entity.type
_entity.pdbx_description
1 polymer ?
#
loop_
_entity_poly.entity_id
_entity_poly.type
_entity_poly.pdbx_seq_one_letter_code
_entity_poly.pdbx_strand_id
1 'polypeptide(L)'
;MRPTLIRRRAAAARRPAPVGRPAARRRAVAALAALTALLVASPSLAAAPFAAGTDGDVVVTNTETVQARLDASGMVREARVYEQLTFTGSGSARIENPVSERGLRNLDGFGALAVDDGELRTSVDVDGAERVRTVSDFAGELPLGVDVTYRLDGETVSPREVLGRSGLLEVRYTVTNLTARDDSVEFADGTGGTGSETAETVVPMVGQLVTTLPPGFTAVTSDEANISGDGRGGTRLTYQMTLFPPIGATSLELGYTARITRGVVPPATITALPVSPLTSASFKGGSASYASGAQSGADLAAGALELDANLLRLHDGAQELLGGLVQLRDGAAELSAGLAEAAPGADTLAAGLDTAHDGAVELADGARQLDTGAARLADGGARLDAGLASAGAAVPQLLGGLTQLDAGLVRVDAGLAQLSGSIGLLPESMKPLHDGVASVRAAVGAVGTPKTLVDGVDRVRTGLGGAVTGLGTARAGSAGVSTLMGTGEDLTGAAAALRSAAAAVRADHPGEADLLVTQADVVDARGASLARASATNAAVLAGLDKVLTGLQGAGSGIVEIECGLDAASLPVCPVGGRSVMTGLAQLDGGIDQVAAGVIGKVQGAVGSPADGPTTLRGGVGAARAGVGQLATGGRTLAGGLGELATGASTLRGGATTLAQGTDRLSAGAAELAGGTQRLASGADELAAGIGRAADGSTLVADGLVSAADGAPALVDGARRLSAEGTSLLVERGKDTAGDYGVKYAVIEAGAERAAAEGMAFGAPEGAAGATAYSLEIAGVDGTGARNLGRGIAALALFGIGAVVAGLLGRRTA
;
A
#
# COMPACT_ATOMS: atom_id res chain seq x y z
N MET A 1 3.06 2.73 34.44
CA MET A 1 1.61 2.92 34.43
C MET A 1 0.94 1.56 34.23
N ARG A 2 0.18 1.08 35.21
CA ARG A 2 -0.72 -0.09 35.12
C ARG A 2 -2.09 0.36 34.62
N PRO A 3 -2.86 -0.53 33.98
CA PRO A 3 -4.24 -0.76 34.44
C PRO A 3 -4.56 -2.28 34.45
N THR A 4 -4.95 -2.91 35.56
CA THR A 4 -6.23 -2.89 36.30
C THR A 4 -7.41 -3.55 35.57
N LEU A 5 -7.50 -4.88 35.75
CA LEU A 5 -8.68 -5.69 36.12
C LEU A 5 -10.10 -5.09 36.00
N ILE A 6 -10.96 -5.76 35.22
CA ILE A 6 -12.41 -5.80 35.45
C ILE A 6 -12.89 -7.26 35.41
N ARG A 7 -13.47 -7.72 36.53
CA ARG A 7 -14.19 -9.00 36.70
C ARG A 7 -15.62 -8.86 36.18
N ARG A 8 -16.14 -9.89 35.48
CA ARG A 8 -17.56 -10.29 35.53
C ARG A 8 -17.71 -11.81 35.53
N ARG A 9 -18.61 -12.29 36.38
CA ARG A 9 -18.95 -13.68 36.67
C ARG A 9 -20.13 -14.16 35.79
N ALA A 10 -20.11 -15.48 35.58
CA ALA A 10 -21.24 -16.42 35.48
C ALA A 10 -22.04 -16.52 34.17
N ALA A 11 -21.95 -17.70 33.53
CA ALA A 11 -23.11 -18.47 33.07
C ALA A 11 -22.73 -19.96 32.96
N ALA A 12 -23.52 -20.81 33.60
CA ALA A 12 -23.38 -22.26 33.61
C ALA A 12 -23.86 -22.87 32.28
N ALA A 13 -23.06 -23.78 31.70
CA ALA A 13 -23.43 -24.55 30.52
C ALA A 13 -23.54 -26.05 30.86
N ARG A 14 -24.69 -26.60 30.48
CA ARG A 14 -25.14 -27.98 30.67
C ARG A 14 -24.30 -28.97 29.85
N ARG A 15 -23.99 -30.13 30.44
CA ARG A 15 -23.42 -31.31 29.76
C ARG A 15 -24.49 -32.01 28.92
N PRO A 16 -24.19 -32.46 27.68
CA PRO A 16 -24.96 -33.48 26.99
C PRO A 16 -24.37 -34.88 27.22
N ALA A 17 -25.25 -35.88 27.25
CA ALA A 17 -24.94 -37.30 27.34
C ALA A 17 -24.39 -37.87 26.02
N PRO A 18 -23.65 -39.00 26.05
CA PRO A 18 -23.44 -39.81 24.87
C PRO A 18 -24.29 -41.10 24.91
N VAL A 19 -24.98 -41.37 23.80
CA VAL A 19 -25.55 -42.67 23.42
C VAL A 19 -24.65 -43.26 22.35
N GLY A 20 -24.26 -44.53 22.50
CA GLY A 20 -23.61 -45.30 21.44
C GLY A 20 -23.17 -46.69 21.90
N ARG A 21 -24.00 -47.71 21.63
CA ARG A 21 -23.63 -49.15 21.65
C ARG A 21 -22.77 -49.48 20.42
N PRO A 22 -22.03 -50.60 20.41
CA PRO A 22 -22.59 -51.82 19.84
C PRO A 22 -22.27 -53.11 20.63
N ALA A 23 -22.96 -54.18 20.24
CA ALA A 23 -23.10 -55.48 20.89
C ALA A 23 -21.98 -56.49 20.56
N ALA A 24 -21.74 -57.46 21.45
CA ALA A 24 -21.50 -58.87 21.07
C ALA A 24 -21.59 -59.86 22.25
N ARG A 25 -22.61 -60.72 22.16
CA ARG A 25 -22.66 -62.19 22.36
C ARG A 25 -21.99 -62.86 23.60
N ARG A 26 -22.88 -63.42 24.44
CA ARG A 26 -22.98 -64.83 24.92
C ARG A 26 -21.68 -65.59 25.25
N ARG A 27 -21.59 -66.09 26.50
CA ARG A 27 -21.59 -67.53 26.81
C ARG A 27 -21.99 -67.77 28.26
N ALA A 28 -22.88 -68.74 28.44
CA ALA A 28 -23.31 -69.31 29.70
C ALA A 28 -22.33 -70.40 30.15
N VAL A 29 -22.12 -70.57 31.45
CA VAL A 29 -21.98 -71.89 32.09
C VAL A 29 -22.57 -71.79 33.50
N ALA A 30 -23.59 -72.59 33.75
CA ALA A 30 -24.05 -72.98 35.07
C ALA A 30 -23.26 -74.21 35.52
N ALA A 31 -22.97 -74.34 36.81
CA ALA A 31 -22.75 -75.63 37.45
C ALA A 31 -23.26 -75.56 38.89
N LEU A 32 -24.28 -76.37 39.13
CA LEU A 32 -24.93 -76.66 40.39
C LEU A 32 -24.72 -78.17 40.61
N ALA A 33 -24.19 -78.57 41.76
CA ALA A 33 -24.42 -79.86 42.44
C ALA A 33 -23.32 -80.09 43.49
N ALA A 34 -23.53 -80.72 44.65
CA ALA A 34 -24.66 -81.05 45.50
C ALA A 34 -24.12 -82.08 46.52
N LEU A 35 -24.54 -81.94 47.80
CA LEU A 35 -24.80 -83.00 48.80
C LEU A 35 -23.62 -83.91 49.23
N THR A 36 -23.44 -84.36 50.48
CA THR A 36 -24.37 -84.87 51.52
C THR A 36 -23.57 -85.03 52.84
N ALA A 37 -24.05 -84.57 54.01
CA ALA A 37 -24.86 -85.29 55.03
C ALA A 37 -23.99 -86.07 56.08
N LEU A 38 -23.92 -85.67 57.36
CA LEU A 38 -24.88 -85.77 58.49
C LEU A 38 -24.52 -86.89 59.52
N LEU A 39 -24.49 -86.50 60.81
CA LEU A 39 -24.96 -87.22 62.04
C LEU A 39 -24.11 -88.40 62.60
N VAL A 40 -23.96 -88.72 63.91
CA VAL A 40 -24.55 -88.39 65.25
C VAL A 40 -23.54 -88.91 66.31
N ALA A 41 -23.03 -88.08 67.24
CA ALA A 41 -23.32 -88.00 68.69
C ALA A 41 -23.37 -89.30 69.56
N SER A 42 -22.31 -89.49 70.37
CA SER A 42 -22.23 -89.78 71.84
C SER A 42 -22.80 -91.10 72.44
N PRO A 43 -22.54 -91.45 73.73
CA PRO A 43 -21.47 -91.07 74.68
C PRO A 43 -20.82 -92.30 75.38
N SER A 44 -19.66 -92.11 76.02
CA SER A 44 -19.30 -92.97 77.17
C SER A 44 -18.49 -92.18 78.21
N LEU A 45 -19.19 -91.91 79.31
CA LEU A 45 -18.74 -91.59 80.67
C LEU A 45 -17.69 -90.48 80.85
N ALA A 46 -18.24 -89.33 81.22
CA ALA A 46 -17.61 -88.18 81.83
C ALA A 46 -16.61 -88.53 82.96
N ALA A 47 -15.38 -88.03 82.83
CA ALA A 47 -14.91 -87.04 83.79
C ALA A 47 -15.50 -85.68 83.34
N ALA A 48 -16.06 -84.89 84.27
CA ALA A 48 -16.56 -83.56 83.92
C ALA A 48 -15.41 -82.71 83.34
N PRO A 49 -15.61 -82.00 82.21
CA PRO A 49 -14.56 -81.14 81.67
C PRO A 49 -14.26 -80.04 82.67
N PHE A 50 -12.98 -79.88 83.01
CA PHE A 50 -12.49 -78.69 83.67
C PHE A 50 -12.63 -77.55 82.65
N ALA A 51 -13.74 -76.81 82.66
CA ALA A 51 -13.82 -75.61 81.84
C ALA A 51 -12.80 -74.59 82.38
N ALA A 52 -11.67 -74.42 81.68
CA ALA A 52 -10.71 -73.37 81.98
C ALA A 52 -11.40 -72.00 81.89
N GLY A 53 -11.17 -71.14 82.87
CA GLY A 53 -11.83 -69.85 82.98
C GLY A 53 -11.45 -69.11 84.25
N THR A 54 -11.34 -67.80 84.15
CA THR A 54 -11.13 -66.88 85.27
C THR A 54 -12.44 -66.18 85.61
N ASP A 55 -12.82 -66.16 86.88
CA ASP A 55 -13.94 -65.37 87.41
C ASP A 55 -13.38 -64.22 88.27
N GLY A 56 -13.69 -62.97 87.93
CA GLY A 56 -13.02 -61.77 88.48
C GLY A 56 -11.90 -61.20 87.61
N ASP A 57 -11.08 -60.28 88.14
CA ASP A 57 -9.99 -59.60 87.41
C ASP A 57 -8.65 -60.31 87.65
N VAL A 58 -8.57 -61.59 87.26
CA VAL A 58 -7.36 -62.42 87.46
C VAL A 58 -6.55 -62.48 86.17
N VAL A 59 -5.32 -62.01 86.22
CA VAL A 59 -4.32 -62.16 85.15
C VAL A 59 -3.44 -63.36 85.46
N VAL A 60 -3.32 -64.27 84.49
CA VAL A 60 -2.47 -65.45 84.58
C VAL A 60 -1.22 -65.25 83.74
N THR A 61 -0.06 -65.50 84.33
CA THR A 61 1.21 -65.51 83.63
C THR A 61 1.90 -66.83 83.86
N ASN A 62 2.34 -67.46 82.77
CA ASN A 62 3.17 -68.66 82.82
C ASN A 62 4.63 -68.28 82.59
N THR A 63 5.50 -68.63 83.53
CA THR A 63 6.95 -68.50 83.37
C THR A 63 7.57 -69.88 83.43
N GLU A 64 8.12 -70.32 82.31
CA GLU A 64 8.89 -71.56 82.22
C GLU A 64 10.38 -71.24 82.27
N THR A 65 11.15 -72.03 82.99
CA THR A 65 12.61 -71.99 83.01
C THR A 65 13.14 -73.39 82.76
N VAL A 66 13.62 -73.64 81.56
CA VAL A 66 14.27 -74.90 81.21
C VAL A 66 15.73 -74.82 81.64
N GLN A 67 16.10 -75.58 82.66
CA GLN A 67 17.46 -75.73 83.13
C GLN A 67 18.05 -77.02 82.59
N ALA A 68 19.05 -76.91 81.74
CA ALA A 68 19.81 -78.04 81.25
C ALA A 68 21.21 -78.05 81.86
N ARG A 69 21.64 -79.19 82.36
CA ARG A 69 23.01 -79.44 82.78
C ARG A 69 23.73 -80.15 81.67
N LEU A 70 24.81 -79.53 81.21
CA LEU A 70 25.68 -80.01 80.17
C LEU A 70 26.98 -80.48 80.83
N ASP A 71 27.61 -81.50 80.25
CA ASP A 71 29.00 -81.78 80.61
C ASP A 71 29.96 -80.74 80.02
N ALA A 72 31.24 -80.87 80.34
CA ALA A 72 32.25 -79.93 79.90
C ALA A 72 32.45 -79.87 78.36
N SER A 73 31.93 -80.83 77.58
CA SER A 73 31.92 -80.75 76.10
C SER A 73 30.69 -80.06 75.53
N GLY A 74 29.68 -79.77 76.34
CA GLY A 74 28.41 -79.19 75.90
C GLY A 74 27.28 -80.23 75.72
N MET A 75 27.54 -81.51 75.98
CA MET A 75 26.52 -82.55 75.84
C MET A 75 25.54 -82.54 77.01
N VAL A 76 24.24 -82.52 76.72
CA VAL A 76 23.16 -82.52 77.72
C VAL A 76 23.19 -83.80 78.55
N ARG A 77 23.15 -83.66 79.87
CA ARG A 77 23.10 -84.77 80.83
C ARG A 77 21.75 -84.90 81.50
N GLU A 78 21.16 -83.77 81.85
CA GLU A 78 19.87 -83.67 82.52
C GLU A 78 19.22 -82.35 82.12
N ALA A 79 17.92 -82.34 81.86
CA ALA A 79 17.17 -81.11 81.65
C ALA A 79 15.89 -81.17 82.48
N ARG A 80 15.56 -80.06 83.12
CA ARG A 80 14.35 -79.89 83.94
C ARG A 80 13.66 -78.61 83.54
N VAL A 81 12.34 -78.64 83.51
CA VAL A 81 11.56 -77.41 83.41
C VAL A 81 11.10 -77.02 84.80
N TYR A 82 11.36 -75.79 85.17
CA TYR A 82 10.79 -75.14 86.33
C TYR A 82 9.71 -74.22 85.83
N GLU A 83 8.49 -74.49 86.24
CA GLU A 83 7.36 -73.73 85.76
C GLU A 83 6.71 -73.01 86.93
N GLN A 84 6.26 -71.80 86.65
CA GLN A 84 5.61 -70.95 87.62
C GLN A 84 4.45 -70.22 86.98
N LEU A 85 3.26 -70.67 87.35
CA LEU A 85 2.02 -69.97 87.11
C LEU A 85 1.84 -68.93 88.19
N THR A 86 1.76 -67.66 87.80
CA THR A 86 1.48 -66.55 88.70
C THR A 86 0.10 -65.98 88.36
N PHE A 87 -0.74 -65.90 89.38
CA PHE A 87 -2.08 -65.36 89.32
C PHE A 87 -2.10 -64.04 90.08
N THR A 88 -2.47 -62.95 89.43
CA THR A 88 -2.52 -61.63 90.06
C THR A 88 -3.89 -61.00 89.87
N GLY A 89 -4.47 -60.43 90.93
CA GLY A 89 -5.79 -59.82 90.89
C GLY A 89 -6.68 -60.22 92.06
N SER A 90 -7.99 -60.20 91.85
CA SER A 90 -8.99 -60.63 92.83
C SER A 90 -10.08 -61.45 92.14
N GLY A 91 -10.28 -62.71 92.57
CA GLY A 91 -11.23 -63.63 91.95
C GLY A 91 -10.83 -65.09 92.09
N SER A 92 -11.27 -65.96 91.18
CA SER A 92 -10.84 -67.36 91.10
C SER A 92 -10.39 -67.70 89.68
N ALA A 93 -9.35 -68.52 89.53
CA ALA A 93 -8.85 -68.96 88.24
C ALA A 93 -8.80 -70.48 88.17
N ARG A 94 -9.41 -71.03 87.12
CA ARG A 94 -9.29 -72.43 86.74
C ARG A 94 -8.53 -72.51 85.43
N ILE A 95 -7.42 -73.21 85.41
CA ILE A 95 -6.59 -73.31 84.20
C ILE A 95 -6.21 -74.76 83.91
N GLU A 96 -6.05 -75.03 82.61
CA GLU A 96 -5.41 -76.22 82.07
C GLU A 96 -4.05 -75.78 81.54
N ASN A 97 -2.99 -76.37 82.09
CA ASN A 97 -1.62 -75.98 81.79
C ASN A 97 -0.82 -77.18 81.31
N PRO A 98 -0.25 -77.16 80.09
CA PRO A 98 0.59 -78.24 79.61
C PRO A 98 1.79 -78.47 80.54
N VAL A 99 2.01 -79.70 81.00
CA VAL A 99 3.14 -80.08 81.86
C VAL A 99 3.73 -81.43 81.46
N SER A 100 5.01 -81.62 81.72
CA SER A 100 5.61 -82.97 81.69
C SER A 100 5.21 -83.75 82.95
N GLU A 101 4.62 -84.93 82.78
CA GLU A 101 4.28 -85.84 83.89
C GLU A 101 5.51 -86.52 84.50
N ARG A 102 6.62 -86.61 83.75
CA ARG A 102 7.84 -87.29 84.22
C ARG A 102 8.55 -86.42 85.24
N GLY A 103 8.80 -86.99 86.41
CA GLY A 103 9.52 -86.30 87.49
C GLY A 103 8.76 -85.09 88.08
N LEU A 104 7.47 -84.93 87.76
CA LEU A 104 6.65 -83.80 88.18
C LEU A 104 6.53 -83.70 89.70
N ARG A 105 6.81 -82.52 90.24
CA ARG A 105 6.76 -82.22 91.67
C ARG A 105 6.17 -80.85 91.91
N ASN A 106 5.33 -80.77 92.93
CA ASN A 106 4.88 -79.51 93.51
C ASN A 106 6.03 -78.90 94.32
N LEU A 107 6.37 -77.64 94.04
CA LEU A 107 7.42 -76.90 94.77
C LEU A 107 6.85 -76.04 95.91
N ASP A 108 5.54 -75.87 95.98
CA ASP A 108 4.86 -75.05 96.99
C ASP A 108 4.30 -75.86 98.17
N GLY A 109 4.35 -77.20 98.11
CA GLY A 109 3.93 -78.06 99.21
C GLY A 109 4.00 -79.55 98.91
N PHE A 110 3.57 -80.37 99.87
CA PHE A 110 3.56 -81.84 99.75
C PHE A 110 2.30 -82.41 99.08
N GLY A 111 1.40 -81.57 98.58
CA GLY A 111 0.13 -81.98 97.96
C GLY A 111 0.32 -82.59 96.57
N ALA A 112 -0.48 -83.61 96.26
CA ALA A 112 -0.54 -84.19 94.92
C ALA A 112 -1.09 -83.17 93.91
N LEU A 113 -0.52 -83.13 92.71
CA LEU A 113 -0.99 -82.30 91.60
C LEU A 113 -2.04 -83.07 90.80
N ALA A 114 -3.10 -82.40 90.37
CA ALA A 114 -4.11 -82.99 89.49
C ALA A 114 -3.68 -82.81 88.04
N VAL A 115 -3.19 -83.89 87.43
CA VAL A 115 -2.76 -83.91 86.03
C VAL A 115 -3.59 -84.94 85.28
N ASP A 116 -4.10 -84.55 84.12
CA ASP A 116 -4.84 -85.42 83.21
C ASP A 116 -4.40 -85.11 81.78
N ASP A 117 -4.05 -86.14 81.01
CA ASP A 117 -3.55 -86.06 79.63
C ASP A 117 -2.42 -85.03 79.41
N GLY A 118 -1.43 -85.01 80.31
CA GLY A 118 -0.33 -84.05 80.24
C GLY A 118 -0.69 -82.61 80.60
N GLU A 119 -1.89 -82.34 81.12
CA GLU A 119 -2.32 -81.02 81.56
C GLU A 119 -2.51 -80.95 83.08
N LEU A 120 -1.82 -80.02 83.71
CA LEU A 120 -2.04 -79.65 85.10
C LEU A 120 -3.35 -78.85 85.20
N ARG A 121 -4.34 -79.45 85.86
CA ARG A 121 -5.63 -78.84 86.16
C ARG A 121 -5.62 -78.28 87.57
N THR A 122 -5.63 -76.95 87.69
CA THR A 122 -5.62 -76.28 88.99
C THR A 122 -6.73 -75.24 89.10
N SER A 123 -7.24 -75.06 90.33
CA SER A 123 -8.22 -74.03 90.69
C SER A 123 -7.63 -73.24 91.85
N VAL A 124 -7.44 -71.95 91.66
CA VAL A 124 -6.78 -71.06 92.63
C VAL A 124 -7.71 -69.88 92.94
N ASP A 125 -8.03 -69.66 94.20
CA ASP A 125 -8.65 -68.42 94.67
C ASP A 125 -7.55 -67.37 94.84
N VAL A 126 -7.75 -66.19 94.27
CA VAL A 126 -6.72 -65.14 94.13
C VAL A 126 -7.16 -63.90 94.90
N ASP A 127 -6.36 -63.50 95.88
CA ASP A 127 -6.44 -62.21 96.57
C ASP A 127 -5.06 -61.56 96.60
N GLY A 128 -4.81 -60.67 95.63
CA GLY A 128 -3.51 -60.04 95.43
C GLY A 128 -2.63 -60.81 94.44
N ALA A 129 -1.79 -61.72 94.94
CA ALA A 129 -0.87 -62.49 94.11
C ALA A 129 -0.64 -63.91 94.65
N GLU A 130 -1.02 -64.90 93.85
CA GLU A 130 -0.85 -66.33 94.14
C GLU A 130 0.06 -67.00 93.11
N ARG A 131 0.71 -68.09 93.50
CA ARG A 131 1.67 -68.79 92.63
C ARG A 131 1.55 -70.30 92.78
N VAL A 132 1.68 -70.99 91.64
CA VAL A 132 1.82 -72.44 91.58
C VAL A 132 3.11 -72.75 90.85
N ARG A 133 4.03 -73.43 91.54
CA ARG A 133 5.35 -73.79 91.06
C ARG A 133 5.48 -75.29 90.94
N THR A 134 5.92 -75.73 89.77
CA THR A 134 6.18 -77.14 89.49
C THR A 134 7.60 -77.30 88.97
N VAL A 135 8.13 -78.49 89.13
CA VAL A 135 9.34 -78.93 88.42
C VAL A 135 9.07 -80.30 87.83
N SER A 136 9.49 -80.52 86.60
CA SER A 136 9.43 -81.81 85.93
C SER A 136 10.66 -82.02 85.06
N ASP A 137 10.86 -83.26 84.63
CA ASP A 137 11.91 -83.59 83.67
C ASP A 137 11.52 -83.01 82.30
N PHE A 138 12.44 -82.29 81.67
CA PHE A 138 12.23 -81.71 80.34
C PHE A 138 12.53 -82.77 79.28
N ALA A 139 11.49 -83.23 78.58
CA ALA A 139 11.59 -84.24 77.53
C ALA A 139 11.60 -83.65 76.11
N GLY A 140 11.43 -82.33 75.97
CA GLY A 140 11.49 -81.64 74.68
C GLY A 140 12.92 -81.47 74.16
N GLU A 141 13.04 -81.01 72.92
CA GLU A 141 14.33 -80.63 72.35
C GLU A 141 14.75 -79.25 72.89
N LEU A 142 16.03 -79.10 73.24
CA LEU A 142 16.55 -77.78 73.60
C LEU A 142 16.67 -76.96 72.32
N PRO A 143 16.21 -75.71 72.30
CA PRO A 143 16.31 -74.88 71.11
C PRO A 143 17.73 -74.37 70.85
N LEU A 144 18.66 -74.61 71.78
CA LEU A 144 20.05 -74.22 71.68
C LEU A 144 20.96 -75.45 71.78
N GLY A 145 21.86 -75.58 70.81
CA GLY A 145 23.00 -76.48 70.82
C GLY A 145 24.24 -75.77 71.35
N VAL A 146 25.07 -76.50 72.10
CA VAL A 146 26.32 -75.97 72.66
C VAL A 146 27.43 -76.98 72.42
N ASP A 147 28.49 -76.54 71.77
CA ASP A 147 29.71 -77.30 71.60
C ASP A 147 30.88 -76.54 72.23
N VAL A 148 31.69 -77.23 73.04
CA VAL A 148 32.84 -76.61 73.71
C VAL A 148 34.14 -77.30 73.30
N THR A 149 35.08 -76.50 72.81
CA THR A 149 36.43 -76.97 72.45
C THR A 149 37.49 -76.35 73.35
N TYR A 150 38.48 -77.15 73.71
CA TYR A 150 39.60 -76.76 74.58
C TYR A 150 40.90 -76.98 73.86
N ARG A 151 41.79 -76.00 73.89
CA ARG A 151 43.15 -76.09 73.38
C ARG A 151 44.15 -75.69 74.44
N LEU A 152 45.15 -76.51 74.70
CA LEU A 152 46.25 -76.20 75.62
C LEU A 152 47.55 -76.11 74.83
N ASP A 153 48.20 -74.95 74.88
CA ASP A 153 49.41 -74.62 74.10
C ASP A 153 49.23 -74.89 72.59
N GLY A 154 48.00 -74.70 72.08
CA GLY A 154 47.64 -74.87 70.67
C GLY A 154 47.14 -76.26 70.28
N GLU A 155 47.27 -77.26 71.14
CA GLU A 155 46.77 -78.63 70.88
C GLU A 155 45.36 -78.84 71.45
N THR A 156 44.47 -79.44 70.67
CA THR A 156 43.12 -79.80 71.14
C THR A 156 43.21 -80.87 72.22
N VAL A 157 42.62 -80.58 73.38
CA VAL A 157 42.61 -81.47 74.54
C VAL A 157 41.18 -81.73 75.00
N SER A 158 40.95 -82.88 75.62
CA SER A 158 39.68 -83.15 76.30
C SER A 158 39.59 -82.34 77.60
N PRO A 159 38.38 -82.05 78.12
CA PRO A 159 38.21 -81.27 79.35
C PRO A 159 38.96 -81.85 80.56
N ARG A 160 39.10 -83.18 80.63
CA ARG A 160 39.83 -83.86 81.72
C ARG A 160 41.34 -83.69 81.61
N GLU A 161 41.89 -83.54 80.41
CA GLU A 161 43.33 -83.38 80.19
C GLU A 161 43.83 -81.98 80.56
N VAL A 162 42.94 -81.00 80.74
CA VAL A 162 43.27 -79.67 81.26
C VAL A 162 43.65 -79.72 82.75
N LEU A 163 43.14 -80.72 83.50
CA LEU A 163 43.30 -80.82 84.95
C LEU A 163 44.76 -80.88 85.39
N GLY A 164 45.14 -79.96 86.28
CA GLY A 164 46.47 -79.91 86.88
C GLY A 164 47.59 -79.47 85.94
N ARG A 165 47.33 -79.34 84.63
CA ARG A 165 48.31 -78.87 83.65
C ARG A 165 48.51 -77.35 83.74
N SER A 166 49.63 -76.86 83.23
CA SER A 166 49.92 -75.43 83.13
C SER A 166 50.27 -75.12 81.69
N GLY A 167 49.90 -73.94 81.20
CA GLY A 167 50.05 -73.58 79.78
C GLY A 167 49.11 -72.45 79.39
N LEU A 168 49.03 -72.15 78.10
CA LEU A 168 48.03 -71.26 77.53
C LEU A 168 46.77 -72.06 77.16
N LEU A 169 45.68 -71.85 77.87
CA LEU A 169 44.39 -72.47 77.59
C LEU A 169 43.56 -71.54 76.71
N GLU A 170 43.02 -72.06 75.61
CA GLU A 170 41.99 -71.46 74.79
C GLU A 170 40.71 -72.29 74.94
N VAL A 171 39.58 -71.61 75.14
CA VAL A 171 38.26 -72.23 75.23
C VAL A 171 37.32 -71.53 74.27
N ARG A 172 36.65 -72.30 73.41
CA ARG A 172 35.62 -71.80 72.49
C ARG A 172 34.31 -72.51 72.72
N TYR A 173 33.25 -71.71 72.81
CA TYR A 173 31.86 -72.10 72.91
C TYR A 173 31.18 -71.76 71.59
N THR A 174 30.71 -72.76 70.87
CA THR A 174 29.82 -72.57 69.72
C THR A 174 28.39 -72.76 70.21
N VAL A 175 27.58 -71.70 70.12
CA VAL A 175 26.17 -71.75 70.49
C VAL A 175 25.31 -71.57 69.24
N THR A 176 24.46 -72.56 68.97
CA THR A 176 23.67 -72.64 67.75
C THR A 176 22.19 -72.65 68.09
N ASN A 177 21.40 -71.85 67.39
CA ASN A 177 19.94 -71.89 67.40
C ASN A 177 19.49 -73.08 66.54
N LEU A 178 19.01 -74.13 67.19
CA LEU A 178 18.60 -75.37 66.52
C LEU A 178 17.19 -75.29 65.93
N THR A 179 16.49 -74.16 66.10
CA THR A 179 15.14 -73.95 65.55
C THR A 179 15.14 -73.53 64.08
N ALA A 180 16.31 -73.48 63.43
CA ALA A 180 16.47 -73.09 62.04
C ALA A 180 15.72 -74.02 61.09
N ARG A 181 14.95 -73.45 60.16
CA ARG A 181 14.32 -74.16 59.04
C ARG A 181 14.15 -73.23 57.84
N ASP A 182 14.11 -73.80 56.64
CA ASP A 182 13.79 -73.06 55.43
C ASP A 182 12.27 -72.82 55.34
N ASP A 183 11.86 -71.55 55.30
CA ASP A 183 10.48 -71.14 55.06
C ASP A 183 10.39 -70.28 53.78
N SER A 184 9.24 -70.27 53.12
CA SER A 184 8.96 -69.32 52.04
C SER A 184 8.51 -68.00 52.65
N VAL A 185 9.27 -66.93 52.41
CA VAL A 185 8.96 -65.59 52.90
C VAL A 185 8.46 -64.70 51.76
N GLU A 186 7.36 -63.99 51.99
CA GLU A 186 6.77 -63.07 51.03
C GLU A 186 7.24 -61.64 51.33
N PHE A 187 7.59 -60.88 50.30
CA PHE A 187 8.06 -59.50 50.42
C PHE A 187 7.57 -58.65 49.25
N ALA A 188 7.64 -57.33 49.37
CA ALA A 188 7.29 -56.43 48.27
C ALA A 188 8.38 -56.44 47.19
N ASP A 189 8.03 -56.72 45.94
CA ASP A 189 9.00 -56.86 44.82
C ASP A 189 9.50 -55.52 44.24
N GLY A 190 9.12 -54.41 44.84
CA GLY A 190 9.46 -53.06 44.38
C GLY A 190 8.67 -52.56 43.17
N THR A 191 7.68 -53.32 42.68
CA THR A 191 6.81 -52.94 41.55
C THR A 191 5.33 -52.84 41.91
N GLY A 192 5.02 -52.92 43.21
CA GLY A 192 3.65 -53.01 43.71
C GLY A 192 3.09 -54.45 43.70
N GLY A 193 3.93 -55.43 43.36
CA GLY A 193 3.65 -56.86 43.51
C GLY A 193 4.34 -57.46 44.74
N THR A 194 4.15 -58.77 44.93
CA THR A 194 4.81 -59.56 45.97
C THR A 194 5.77 -60.55 45.34
N GLY A 195 7.01 -60.56 45.83
CA GLY A 195 8.01 -61.58 45.57
C GLY A 195 8.04 -62.61 46.70
N SER A 196 8.48 -63.81 46.39
CA SER A 196 8.65 -64.90 47.35
C SER A 196 10.07 -65.44 47.24
N GLU A 197 10.72 -65.66 48.37
CA GLU A 197 12.05 -66.28 48.43
C GLU A 197 12.09 -67.30 49.57
N THR A 198 12.84 -68.39 49.37
CA THR A 198 13.09 -69.36 50.42
C THR A 198 14.22 -68.84 51.30
N ALA A 199 13.98 -68.68 52.59
CA ALA A 199 14.94 -68.16 53.55
C ALA A 199 14.94 -68.97 54.86
N GLU A 200 16.11 -69.06 55.49
CA GLU A 200 16.25 -69.69 56.80
C GLU A 200 15.62 -68.79 57.88
N THR A 201 14.62 -69.30 58.58
CA THR A 201 13.99 -68.63 59.73
C THR A 201 14.30 -69.40 61.00
N VAL A 202 14.29 -68.70 62.13
CA VAL A 202 14.45 -69.28 63.47
C VAL A 202 13.40 -68.73 64.42
N VAL A 203 13.19 -69.40 65.55
CA VAL A 203 12.67 -68.75 66.74
C VAL A 203 13.76 -67.80 67.26
N PRO A 204 13.59 -66.47 67.19
CA PRO A 204 14.64 -65.53 67.52
C PRO A 204 14.97 -65.56 69.01
N MET A 205 16.23 -65.80 69.35
CA MET A 205 16.66 -65.88 70.76
C MET A 205 17.75 -64.87 71.07
N VAL A 206 17.67 -64.29 72.26
CA VAL A 206 18.73 -63.45 72.80
C VAL A 206 19.14 -63.93 74.17
N GLY A 207 20.40 -63.76 74.48
CA GLY A 207 20.95 -64.35 75.67
C GLY A 207 22.32 -63.83 76.04
N GLN A 208 22.90 -64.48 77.02
CA GLN A 208 24.27 -64.24 77.42
C GLN A 208 24.95 -65.53 77.87
N LEU A 209 26.24 -65.64 77.58
CA LEU A 209 27.12 -66.66 78.13
C LEU A 209 27.97 -66.02 79.23
N VAL A 210 28.03 -66.65 80.39
CA VAL A 210 28.81 -66.20 81.53
C VAL A 210 29.72 -67.30 82.01
N THR A 211 31.00 -67.00 82.22
CA THR A 211 31.92 -67.88 82.96
C THR A 211 32.77 -67.05 83.92
N THR A 212 33.16 -67.63 85.06
CA THR A 212 34.05 -66.98 86.03
C THR A 212 35.30 -67.81 86.20
N LEU A 213 36.41 -67.26 85.73
CA LEU A 213 37.73 -67.87 85.77
C LEU A 213 38.33 -67.69 87.17
N PRO A 214 38.90 -68.74 87.78
CA PRO A 214 39.47 -68.65 89.12
C PRO A 214 40.79 -67.85 89.14
N PRO A 215 41.27 -67.42 90.34
CA PRO A 215 42.49 -66.60 90.47
C PRO A 215 43.77 -67.17 89.85
N GLY A 216 43.82 -68.49 89.59
CA GLY A 216 44.94 -69.15 88.90
C GLY A 216 44.99 -68.93 87.39
N PHE A 217 44.02 -68.21 86.83
CA PHE A 217 43.96 -67.82 85.42
C PHE A 217 44.49 -66.40 85.30
N THR A 218 45.57 -66.24 84.54
CA THR A 218 46.27 -64.98 84.33
C THR A 218 46.36 -64.67 82.84
N ALA A 219 46.60 -63.41 82.46
CA ALA A 219 46.62 -63.00 81.05
C ALA A 219 45.36 -63.44 80.28
N VAL A 220 44.18 -63.20 80.87
CA VAL A 220 42.88 -63.49 80.26
C VAL A 220 42.61 -62.52 79.12
N THR A 221 42.28 -63.02 77.94
CA THR A 221 41.88 -62.23 76.77
C THR A 221 40.66 -62.86 76.10
N SER A 222 39.80 -62.01 75.51
CA SER A 222 38.62 -62.40 74.74
C SER A 222 38.26 -61.24 73.80
N ASP A 223 37.82 -61.54 72.59
CA ASP A 223 37.52 -60.53 71.57
C ASP A 223 36.08 -59.99 71.70
N GLU A 224 35.18 -60.76 72.30
CA GLU A 224 33.74 -60.46 72.37
C GLU A 224 33.21 -60.32 73.81
N ALA A 225 33.96 -60.76 74.83
CA ALA A 225 33.50 -60.71 76.21
C ALA A 225 33.62 -59.32 76.83
N ASN A 226 32.62 -58.95 77.63
CA ASN A 226 32.79 -57.96 78.68
C ASN A 226 33.50 -58.62 79.88
N ILE A 227 34.70 -58.13 80.21
CA ILE A 227 35.57 -58.69 81.25
C ILE A 227 35.47 -57.84 82.53
N SER A 228 35.17 -58.48 83.66
CA SER A 228 35.05 -57.84 84.97
C SER A 228 35.65 -58.69 86.09
N GLY A 229 36.05 -58.10 87.21
CA GLY A 229 36.47 -58.84 88.40
C GLY A 229 35.27 -59.36 89.19
N ASP A 230 35.35 -60.55 89.76
CA ASP A 230 34.27 -61.15 90.56
C ASP A 230 34.23 -60.67 92.03
N GLY A 231 35.15 -59.78 92.44
CA GLY A 231 35.29 -59.26 93.80
C GLY A 231 35.91 -60.25 94.80
N ARG A 232 36.29 -61.46 94.37
CA ARG A 232 36.92 -62.52 95.17
C ARG A 232 38.25 -63.02 94.58
N GLY A 233 38.73 -62.36 93.52
CA GLY A 233 40.01 -62.61 92.86
C GLY A 233 39.91 -63.39 91.55
N GLY A 234 38.71 -63.75 91.10
CA GLY A 234 38.43 -64.34 89.79
C GLY A 234 38.07 -63.31 88.72
N THR A 235 38.10 -63.75 87.46
CA THR A 235 37.77 -62.94 86.28
C THR A 235 36.46 -63.43 85.67
N ARG A 236 35.43 -62.60 85.66
CA ARG A 236 34.12 -62.88 85.07
C ARG A 236 34.07 -62.39 83.62
N LEU A 237 33.73 -63.28 82.71
CA LEU A 237 33.50 -63.03 81.29
C LEU A 237 32.01 -63.10 81.00
N THR A 238 31.46 -62.10 80.30
CA THR A 238 30.05 -62.06 79.88
C THR A 238 29.96 -61.73 78.39
N TYR A 239 29.37 -62.64 77.60
CA TYR A 239 29.13 -62.48 76.17
C TYR A 239 27.65 -62.22 75.93
N GLN A 240 27.30 -61.26 75.07
CA GLN A 240 25.91 -61.06 74.63
C GLN A 240 25.67 -61.86 73.35
N MET A 241 24.49 -62.46 73.22
CA MET A 241 24.14 -63.34 72.11
C MET A 241 22.84 -62.87 71.44
N THR A 242 22.89 -62.70 70.12
CA THR A 242 21.72 -62.48 69.27
C THR A 242 21.69 -63.58 68.23
N LEU A 243 20.83 -64.59 68.44
CA LEU A 243 20.86 -65.85 67.72
C LEU A 243 19.80 -65.93 66.60
N PHE A 244 19.73 -64.89 65.76
CA PHE A 244 18.83 -64.87 64.60
C PHE A 244 19.27 -63.89 63.52
N PRO A 245 19.22 -64.26 62.23
CA PRO A 245 19.47 -63.34 61.13
C PRO A 245 18.29 -62.39 60.92
N PRO A 246 18.47 -61.27 60.19
CA PRO A 246 19.74 -60.71 59.72
C PRO A 246 20.45 -59.83 60.77
N ILE A 247 19.91 -59.72 61.99
CA ILE A 247 20.46 -58.84 63.04
C ILE A 247 21.67 -59.48 63.74
N GLY A 248 21.59 -60.78 64.02
CA GLY A 248 22.68 -61.62 64.49
C GLY A 248 22.88 -62.80 63.53
N ALA A 249 23.26 -63.95 64.08
CA ALA A 249 23.51 -65.17 63.31
C ALA A 249 22.81 -66.36 63.97
N THR A 250 22.50 -67.41 63.22
CA THR A 250 21.95 -68.65 63.79
C THR A 250 22.97 -69.42 64.63
N SER A 251 24.27 -69.17 64.47
CA SER A 251 25.35 -69.73 65.29
C SER A 251 26.38 -68.66 65.64
N LEU A 252 26.84 -68.65 66.90
CA LEU A 252 27.87 -67.75 67.42
C LEU A 252 29.02 -68.56 68.03
N GLU A 253 30.24 -68.19 67.70
CA GLU A 253 31.46 -68.72 68.32
C GLU A 253 32.00 -67.68 69.30
N LEU A 254 32.14 -68.06 70.57
CA LEU A 254 32.51 -67.18 71.68
C LEU A 254 33.65 -67.83 72.46
N GLY A 255 34.65 -67.08 72.90
CA GLY A 255 35.76 -67.73 73.59
C GLY A 255 36.75 -66.80 74.28
N TYR A 256 37.65 -67.43 75.02
CA TYR A 256 38.73 -66.74 75.72
C TYR A 256 40.03 -67.53 75.66
N THR A 257 41.15 -66.83 75.84
CA THR A 257 42.43 -67.44 76.16
C THR A 257 42.93 -66.97 77.52
N ALA A 258 43.59 -67.85 78.26
CA ALA A 258 44.16 -67.54 79.56
C ALA A 258 45.37 -68.43 79.87
N ARG A 259 46.38 -67.89 80.54
CA ARG A 259 47.49 -68.66 81.10
C ARG A 259 47.08 -69.28 82.43
N ILE A 260 47.17 -70.60 82.52
CA ILE A 260 46.73 -71.37 83.69
C ILE A 260 47.90 -72.02 84.42
N THR A 261 47.79 -72.11 85.75
CA THR A 261 48.67 -72.94 86.61
C THR A 261 47.82 -73.86 87.47
N ARG A 262 48.06 -75.18 87.39
CA ARG A 262 47.14 -76.22 87.91
C ARG A 262 45.72 -76.06 87.35
N GLY A 263 45.61 -76.21 86.04
CA GLY A 263 44.40 -76.01 85.24
C GLY A 263 43.18 -76.71 85.80
N VAL A 264 42.05 -76.05 85.64
CA VAL A 264 40.70 -76.56 85.87
C VAL A 264 39.83 -76.08 84.71
N VAL A 265 38.70 -76.72 84.47
CA VAL A 265 37.68 -76.20 83.55
C VAL A 265 36.66 -75.44 84.40
N PRO A 266 36.54 -74.10 84.26
CA PRO A 266 35.53 -73.35 84.99
C PRO A 266 34.14 -73.67 84.44
N PRO A 267 33.09 -73.67 85.30
CA PRO A 267 31.73 -73.77 84.82
C PRO A 267 31.36 -72.53 84.00
N ALA A 268 30.42 -72.71 83.08
CA ALA A 268 29.83 -71.63 82.31
C ALA A 268 28.30 -71.78 82.29
N THR A 269 27.60 -70.66 82.21
CA THR A 269 26.14 -70.63 82.16
C THR A 269 25.72 -69.82 80.94
N ILE A 270 24.88 -70.41 80.10
CA ILE A 270 24.21 -69.72 79.00
C ILE A 270 22.77 -69.48 79.44
N THR A 271 22.31 -68.24 79.34
CA THR A 271 20.90 -67.90 79.52
C THR A 271 20.38 -67.33 78.22
N ALA A 272 19.27 -67.82 77.71
CA ALA A 272 18.64 -67.31 76.50
C ALA A 272 17.12 -67.28 76.61
N LEU A 273 16.49 -66.33 75.93
CA LEU A 273 15.04 -66.20 75.86
C LEU A 273 14.60 -65.96 74.42
N PRO A 274 13.52 -66.60 73.97
CA PRO A 274 12.82 -66.21 72.75
C PRO A 274 12.35 -64.75 72.84
N VAL A 275 12.50 -64.00 71.76
CA VAL A 275 12.07 -62.60 71.67
C VAL A 275 11.44 -62.34 70.31
N SER A 276 10.48 -61.42 70.26
CA SER A 276 10.00 -60.87 68.98
C SER A 276 10.88 -59.67 68.59
N PRO A 277 11.60 -59.72 67.46
CA PRO A 277 12.43 -58.58 67.02
C PRO A 277 11.60 -57.37 66.55
N LEU A 278 10.30 -57.54 66.31
CA LEU A 278 9.38 -56.47 65.92
C LEU A 278 8.91 -55.63 67.11
N THR A 279 8.79 -56.24 68.30
CA THR A 279 8.28 -55.56 69.51
C THR A 279 9.36 -55.28 70.54
N SER A 280 10.47 -56.01 70.51
CA SER A 280 11.60 -55.81 71.42
C SER A 280 12.24 -54.43 71.23
N ALA A 281 12.42 -53.69 72.33
CA ALA A 281 13.00 -52.35 72.32
C ALA A 281 14.40 -52.30 71.69
N SER A 282 15.19 -53.36 71.87
CA SER A 282 16.56 -53.44 71.36
C SER A 282 16.64 -53.66 69.84
N PHE A 283 15.58 -54.19 69.22
CA PHE A 283 15.62 -54.67 67.83
C PHE A 283 14.59 -54.01 66.91
N LYS A 284 13.49 -53.47 67.47
CA LYS A 284 12.43 -52.83 66.69
C LYS A 284 12.94 -51.74 65.75
N GLY A 285 13.95 -50.97 66.16
CA GLY A 285 14.59 -49.95 65.30
C GLY A 285 15.33 -50.55 64.11
N GLY A 286 16.06 -51.65 64.31
CA GLY A 286 16.72 -52.38 63.23
C GLY A 286 15.70 -53.01 62.27
N SER A 287 14.67 -53.66 62.80
CA SER A 287 13.58 -54.25 62.03
C SER A 287 12.83 -53.21 61.18
N ALA A 288 12.49 -52.07 61.78
CA ALA A 288 11.84 -50.95 61.07
C ALA A 288 12.74 -50.36 59.97
N SER A 289 14.07 -50.39 60.15
CA SER A 289 15.01 -49.94 59.12
C SER A 289 15.00 -50.84 57.90
N TYR A 290 14.79 -52.16 58.07
CA TYR A 290 14.64 -53.07 56.94
C TYR A 290 13.35 -52.83 56.15
N ALA A 291 12.22 -52.67 56.84
CA ALA A 291 10.95 -52.28 56.20
C ALA A 291 11.07 -50.94 55.44
N SER A 292 11.68 -49.94 56.07
CA SER A 292 11.91 -48.63 55.45
C SER A 292 12.83 -48.72 54.24
N GLY A 293 13.86 -49.57 54.28
CA GLY A 293 14.77 -49.80 53.15
C GLY A 293 14.04 -50.43 51.96
N ALA A 294 13.20 -51.44 52.23
CA ALA A 294 12.38 -52.09 51.21
C ALA A 294 11.42 -51.10 50.55
N GLN A 295 10.71 -50.30 51.36
CA GLN A 295 9.81 -49.26 50.87
C GLN A 295 10.56 -48.19 50.07
N SER A 296 11.74 -47.76 50.52
CA SER A 296 12.55 -46.77 49.80
C SER A 296 13.02 -47.29 48.44
N GLY A 297 13.37 -48.59 48.34
CA GLY A 297 13.68 -49.24 47.07
C GLY A 297 12.48 -49.26 46.12
N ALA A 298 11.29 -49.59 46.64
CA ALA A 298 10.05 -49.59 45.87
C ALA A 298 9.68 -48.18 45.37
N ASP A 299 9.76 -47.18 46.24
CA ASP A 299 9.50 -45.78 45.90
C ASP A 299 10.49 -45.26 44.85
N LEU A 300 11.77 -45.65 44.94
CA LEU A 300 12.78 -45.31 43.95
C LEU A 300 12.47 -45.93 42.58
N ALA A 301 12.11 -47.21 42.54
CA ALA A 301 11.74 -47.88 41.30
C ALA A 301 10.49 -47.25 40.67
N ALA A 302 9.46 -46.97 41.47
CA ALA A 302 8.24 -46.32 41.02
C ALA A 302 8.51 -44.90 40.48
N GLY A 303 9.29 -44.10 41.20
CA GLY A 303 9.68 -42.76 40.76
C GLY A 303 10.51 -42.76 39.47
N ALA A 304 11.40 -43.74 39.31
CA ALA A 304 12.17 -43.92 38.08
C ALA A 304 11.31 -44.32 36.88
N LEU A 305 10.28 -45.17 37.08
CA LEU A 305 9.29 -45.50 36.05
C LEU A 305 8.45 -44.28 35.63
N GLU A 306 8.05 -43.43 36.59
CA GLU A 306 7.33 -42.19 36.27
C GLU A 306 8.22 -41.22 35.48
N LEU A 307 9.48 -41.06 35.87
CA LEU A 307 10.44 -40.25 35.13
C LEU A 307 10.63 -40.79 33.70
N ASP A 308 10.73 -42.10 33.53
CA ASP A 308 10.86 -42.75 32.22
C ASP A 308 9.66 -42.43 31.31
N ALA A 309 8.44 -42.57 31.83
CA ALA A 309 7.22 -42.21 31.11
C ALA A 309 7.20 -40.72 30.72
N ASN A 310 7.74 -39.84 31.56
CA ASN A 310 7.86 -38.41 31.26
C ASN A 310 8.89 -38.13 30.18
N LEU A 311 10.00 -38.87 30.15
CA LEU A 311 11.04 -38.75 29.12
C LEU A 311 10.55 -39.24 27.76
N LEU A 312 9.73 -40.30 27.71
CA LEU A 312 9.07 -40.75 26.48
C LEU A 312 8.13 -39.67 25.93
N ARG A 313 7.33 -39.02 26.81
CA ARG A 313 6.49 -37.89 26.40
C ARG A 313 7.32 -36.69 25.90
N LEU A 314 8.47 -36.42 26.53
CA LEU A 314 9.39 -35.38 26.07
C LEU A 314 9.99 -35.72 24.69
N HIS A 315 10.38 -36.97 24.48
CA HIS A 315 10.86 -37.47 23.19
C HIS A 315 9.82 -37.25 22.09
N ASP A 316 8.57 -37.67 22.33
CA ASP A 316 7.49 -37.53 21.35
C ASP A 316 7.17 -36.04 21.07
N GLY A 317 7.11 -35.21 22.12
CA GLY A 317 6.92 -33.76 21.97
C GLY A 317 8.07 -33.09 21.21
N ALA A 318 9.31 -33.56 21.37
CA ALA A 318 10.46 -33.05 20.62
C ALA A 318 10.41 -33.46 19.13
N GLN A 319 9.88 -34.64 18.81
CA GLN A 319 9.63 -35.06 17.43
C GLN A 319 8.52 -34.21 16.78
N GLU A 320 7.43 -33.94 17.49
CA GLU A 320 6.37 -33.05 17.01
C GLU A 320 6.88 -31.62 16.77
N LEU A 321 7.72 -31.11 17.67
CA LEU A 321 8.37 -29.80 17.51
C LEU A 321 9.24 -29.78 16.23
N LEU A 322 10.06 -30.81 16.00
CA LEU A 322 10.87 -30.91 14.78
C LEU A 322 10.00 -30.88 13.52
N GLY A 323 8.89 -31.64 13.51
CA GLY A 323 7.93 -31.61 12.40
C GLY A 323 7.33 -30.22 12.17
N GLY A 324 6.96 -29.52 13.24
CA GLY A 324 6.45 -28.15 13.17
C GLY A 324 7.48 -27.14 12.68
N LEU A 325 8.75 -27.25 13.10
CA LEU A 325 9.85 -26.40 12.63
C LEU A 325 10.10 -26.60 11.13
N VAL A 326 10.07 -27.84 10.65
CA VAL A 326 10.19 -28.17 9.23
C VAL A 326 9.05 -27.56 8.41
N GLN A 327 7.80 -27.71 8.87
CA GLN A 327 6.65 -27.12 8.17
C GLN A 327 6.73 -25.59 8.12
N LEU A 328 7.15 -24.94 9.22
CA LEU A 328 7.29 -23.49 9.27
C LEU A 328 8.43 -23.00 8.37
N ARG A 329 9.54 -23.75 8.30
CA ARG A 329 10.65 -23.47 7.38
C ARG A 329 10.17 -23.51 5.93
N ASP A 330 9.44 -24.56 5.56
CA ASP A 330 8.95 -24.74 4.19
C ASP A 330 7.99 -23.62 3.81
N GLY A 331 7.09 -23.22 4.74
CA GLY A 331 6.20 -22.07 4.53
C GLY A 331 6.96 -20.72 4.43
N ALA A 332 8.03 -20.54 5.20
CA ALA A 332 8.88 -19.35 5.09
C ALA A 332 9.63 -19.31 3.74
N ALA A 333 10.09 -20.46 3.25
CA ALA A 333 10.73 -20.59 1.94
C ALA A 333 9.74 -20.33 0.79
N GLU A 334 8.52 -20.86 0.88
CA GLU A 334 7.45 -20.59 -0.10
C GLU A 334 7.08 -19.11 -0.14
N LEU A 335 6.96 -18.46 1.03
CA LEU A 335 6.72 -17.02 1.10
C LEU A 335 7.88 -16.22 0.48
N SER A 336 9.13 -16.58 0.76
CA SER A 336 10.31 -15.93 0.16
C SER A 336 10.29 -16.05 -1.37
N ALA A 337 10.00 -17.25 -1.89
CA ALA A 337 9.88 -17.49 -3.33
C ALA A 337 8.76 -16.66 -3.98
N GLY A 338 7.57 -16.64 -3.37
CA GLY A 338 6.44 -15.84 -3.88
C GLY A 338 6.72 -14.33 -3.86
N LEU A 339 7.45 -13.84 -2.86
CA LEU A 339 7.89 -12.43 -2.81
C LEU A 339 8.95 -12.13 -3.88
N ALA A 340 9.87 -13.06 -4.14
CA ALA A 340 10.84 -12.94 -5.22
C ALA A 340 10.17 -12.93 -6.61
N GLU A 341 9.07 -13.65 -6.80
CA GLU A 341 8.25 -13.58 -8.02
C GLU A 341 7.46 -12.27 -8.15
N ALA A 342 7.03 -11.68 -7.03
CA ALA A 342 6.27 -10.44 -7.01
C ALA A 342 7.13 -9.19 -7.25
N ALA A 343 8.40 -9.20 -6.82
CA ALA A 343 9.30 -8.05 -6.90
C ALA A 343 9.46 -7.47 -8.32
N PRO A 344 9.72 -8.29 -9.38
CA PRO A 344 9.78 -7.78 -10.75
C PRO A 344 8.49 -7.11 -11.23
N GLY A 345 7.33 -7.52 -10.69
CA GLY A 345 6.04 -6.91 -11.00
C GLY A 345 5.92 -5.48 -10.46
N ALA A 346 6.44 -5.22 -9.26
CA ALA A 346 6.50 -3.88 -8.68
C ALA A 346 7.48 -2.97 -9.44
N ASP A 347 8.65 -3.50 -9.83
CA ASP A 347 9.62 -2.78 -10.67
C ASP A 347 9.03 -2.44 -12.05
N THR A 348 8.31 -3.38 -12.66
CA THR A 348 7.63 -3.17 -13.94
C THR A 348 6.55 -2.10 -13.83
N LEU A 349 5.82 -2.07 -12.72
CA LEU A 349 4.82 -1.04 -12.45
C LEU A 349 5.48 0.34 -12.32
N ALA A 350 6.59 0.45 -11.58
CA ALA A 350 7.35 1.70 -11.44
C ALA A 350 7.82 2.21 -12.81
N ALA A 351 8.47 1.36 -13.62
CA ALA A 351 8.93 1.71 -14.96
C ALA A 351 7.79 2.12 -15.91
N GLY A 352 6.63 1.46 -15.81
CA GLY A 352 5.43 1.82 -16.56
C GLY A 352 4.88 3.19 -16.15
N LEU A 353 4.97 3.54 -14.88
CA LEU A 353 4.54 4.84 -14.34
C LEU A 353 5.49 5.97 -14.70
N ASP A 354 6.80 5.71 -14.74
CA ASP A 354 7.79 6.64 -15.29
C ASP A 354 7.52 6.92 -16.77
N THR A 355 7.23 5.88 -17.57
CA THR A 355 6.84 6.06 -18.98
C THR A 355 5.57 6.90 -19.12
N ALA A 356 4.58 6.69 -18.24
CA ALA A 356 3.35 7.49 -18.24
C ALA A 356 3.60 8.95 -17.79
N HIS A 357 4.53 9.16 -16.86
CA HIS A 357 4.99 10.48 -16.45
C HIS A 357 5.62 11.24 -17.62
N ASP A 358 6.59 10.61 -18.30
CA ASP A 358 7.26 11.20 -19.45
C ASP A 358 6.26 11.57 -20.55
N GLY A 359 5.32 10.67 -20.87
CA GLY A 359 4.25 10.95 -21.83
C GLY A 359 3.34 12.11 -21.41
N ALA A 360 3.06 12.27 -20.12
CA ALA A 360 2.29 13.40 -19.61
C ALA A 360 3.08 14.73 -19.68
N VAL A 361 4.40 14.68 -19.46
CA VAL A 361 5.30 15.84 -19.66
C VAL A 361 5.32 16.25 -21.13
N GLU A 362 5.48 15.29 -22.06
CA GLU A 362 5.43 15.54 -23.51
C GLU A 362 4.07 16.14 -23.94
N LEU A 363 2.96 15.65 -23.39
CA LEU A 363 1.64 16.21 -23.66
C LEU A 363 1.51 17.66 -23.18
N ALA A 364 2.04 17.97 -21.99
CA ALA A 364 2.06 19.34 -21.47
C ALA A 364 2.94 20.27 -22.34
N ASP A 365 4.09 19.78 -22.80
CA ASP A 365 4.97 20.49 -23.74
C ASP A 365 4.24 20.78 -25.07
N GLY A 366 3.60 19.77 -25.65
CA GLY A 366 2.83 19.89 -26.89
C GLY A 366 1.66 20.87 -26.75
N ALA A 367 0.95 20.85 -25.62
CA ALA A 367 -0.12 21.79 -25.33
C ALA A 367 0.40 23.24 -25.27
N ARG A 368 1.56 23.48 -24.63
CA ARG A 368 2.20 24.81 -24.59
C ARG A 368 2.67 25.30 -25.96
N GLN A 369 3.15 24.40 -26.82
CA GLN A 369 3.48 24.75 -28.20
C GLN A 369 2.24 25.16 -28.98
N LEU A 370 1.13 24.44 -28.81
CA LEU A 370 -0.14 24.76 -29.48
C LEU A 370 -0.72 26.08 -28.96
N ASP A 371 -0.63 26.35 -27.65
CA ASP A 371 -1.01 27.64 -27.06
C ASP A 371 -0.22 28.80 -27.69
N THR A 372 1.10 28.66 -27.79
CA THR A 372 1.97 29.64 -28.46
C THR A 372 1.54 29.88 -29.91
N GLY A 373 1.16 28.81 -30.63
CA GLY A 373 0.62 28.89 -31.99
C GLY A 373 -0.72 29.62 -32.06
N ALA A 374 -1.63 29.33 -31.13
CA ALA A 374 -2.93 29.98 -31.00
C ALA A 374 -2.79 31.48 -30.70
N ALA A 375 -1.86 31.85 -29.81
CA ALA A 375 -1.54 33.25 -29.52
C ALA A 375 -1.02 34.00 -30.77
N ARG A 376 -0.15 33.38 -31.56
CA ARG A 376 0.32 33.95 -32.84
C ARG A 376 -0.82 34.12 -33.85
N LEU A 377 -1.73 33.15 -33.93
CA LEU A 377 -2.90 33.23 -34.80
C LEU A 377 -3.85 34.35 -34.37
N ALA A 378 -4.07 34.52 -33.07
CA ALA A 378 -4.87 35.61 -32.51
C ALA A 378 -4.26 36.99 -32.82
N ASP A 379 -2.93 37.14 -32.65
CA ASP A 379 -2.22 38.38 -33.00
C ASP A 379 -2.31 38.67 -34.51
N GLY A 380 -2.11 37.66 -35.36
CA GLY A 380 -2.30 37.78 -36.81
C GLY A 380 -3.72 38.21 -37.19
N GLY A 381 -4.74 37.62 -36.56
CA GLY A 381 -6.14 38.00 -36.74
C GLY A 381 -6.43 39.44 -36.27
N ALA A 382 -5.78 39.92 -35.22
CA ALA A 382 -5.88 41.30 -34.76
C ALA A 382 -5.24 42.29 -35.75
N ARG A 383 -4.06 41.96 -36.30
CA ARG A 383 -3.41 42.77 -37.33
C ARG A 383 -4.22 42.85 -38.62
N LEU A 384 -4.80 41.72 -39.05
CA LEU A 384 -5.67 41.67 -40.22
C LEU A 384 -6.89 42.57 -40.02
N ASP A 385 -7.57 42.46 -38.89
CA ASP A 385 -8.74 43.28 -38.57
C ASP A 385 -8.41 44.78 -38.51
N ALA A 386 -7.27 45.18 -37.93
CA ALA A 386 -6.81 46.56 -37.97
C ALA A 386 -6.55 47.07 -39.40
N GLY A 387 -5.97 46.22 -40.26
CA GLY A 387 -5.77 46.52 -41.67
C GLY A 387 -7.09 46.66 -42.44
N LEU A 388 -8.05 45.78 -42.17
CA LEU A 388 -9.39 45.82 -42.77
C LEU A 388 -10.19 47.02 -42.30
N ALA A 389 -10.08 47.41 -41.03
CA ALA A 389 -10.69 48.64 -40.53
C ALA A 389 -10.11 49.88 -41.23
N SER A 390 -8.80 49.90 -41.45
CA SER A 390 -8.13 50.98 -42.19
C SER A 390 -8.58 51.04 -43.65
N ALA A 391 -8.64 49.89 -44.34
CA ALA A 391 -9.15 49.81 -45.71
C ALA A 391 -10.63 50.18 -45.80
N GLY A 392 -11.45 49.69 -44.87
CA GLY A 392 -12.86 49.99 -44.75
C GLY A 392 -13.12 51.48 -44.52
N ALA A 393 -12.24 52.19 -43.80
CA ALA A 393 -12.33 53.63 -43.62
C ALA A 393 -11.96 54.44 -44.88
N ALA A 394 -11.11 53.91 -45.75
CA ALA A 394 -10.71 54.57 -47.01
C ALA A 394 -11.79 54.49 -48.10
N VAL A 395 -12.61 53.43 -48.12
CA VAL A 395 -13.65 53.24 -49.14
C VAL A 395 -14.72 54.36 -49.11
N PRO A 396 -15.26 54.80 -47.96
CA PRO A 396 -16.13 55.96 -47.88
C PRO A 396 -15.50 57.25 -48.42
N GLN A 397 -14.18 57.45 -48.22
CA GLN A 397 -13.48 58.61 -48.76
C GLN A 397 -13.42 58.55 -50.29
N LEU A 398 -13.12 57.39 -50.87
CA LEU A 398 -13.16 57.16 -52.32
C LEU A 398 -14.57 57.40 -52.88
N LEU A 399 -15.60 56.84 -52.26
CA LEU A 399 -17.00 57.04 -52.67
C LEU A 399 -17.40 58.53 -52.59
N GLY A 400 -16.95 59.23 -51.55
CA GLY A 400 -17.11 60.68 -51.41
C GLY A 400 -16.46 61.46 -52.55
N GLY A 401 -15.21 61.13 -52.90
CA GLY A 401 -14.50 61.73 -54.02
C GLY A 401 -15.17 61.46 -55.38
N LEU A 402 -15.67 60.24 -55.61
CA LEU A 402 -16.43 59.89 -56.81
C LEU A 402 -17.75 60.67 -56.90
N THR A 403 -18.40 60.92 -55.77
CA THR A 403 -19.61 61.76 -55.70
C THR A 403 -19.30 63.20 -56.07
N GLN A 404 -18.18 63.75 -55.58
CA GLN A 404 -17.70 65.09 -55.95
C GLN A 404 -17.35 65.19 -57.44
N LEU A 405 -16.71 64.15 -57.99
CA LEU A 405 -16.38 64.09 -59.41
C LEU A 405 -17.64 64.04 -60.29
N ASP A 406 -18.64 63.21 -59.95
CA ASP A 406 -19.92 63.20 -60.67
C ASP A 406 -20.59 64.58 -60.63
N ALA A 407 -20.64 65.23 -59.46
CA ALA A 407 -21.17 66.58 -59.31
C ALA A 407 -20.37 67.64 -60.11
N GLY A 408 -19.06 67.44 -60.29
CA GLY A 408 -18.23 68.26 -61.19
C GLY A 408 -18.62 68.05 -62.66
N LEU A 409 -18.77 66.79 -63.08
CA LEU A 409 -19.17 66.44 -64.44
C LEU A 409 -20.59 66.91 -64.79
N VAL A 410 -21.54 66.90 -63.84
CA VAL A 410 -22.86 67.54 -63.98
C VAL A 410 -22.70 69.02 -64.34
N ARG A 411 -21.83 69.75 -63.63
CA ARG A 411 -21.62 71.18 -63.87
C ARG A 411 -20.97 71.43 -65.23
N VAL A 412 -20.04 70.58 -65.64
CA VAL A 412 -19.44 70.65 -66.99
C VAL A 412 -20.50 70.41 -68.07
N ASP A 413 -21.34 69.38 -67.93
CA ASP A 413 -22.44 69.12 -68.88
C ASP A 413 -23.41 70.30 -68.97
N ALA A 414 -23.80 70.86 -67.82
CA ALA A 414 -24.67 72.03 -67.77
C ALA A 414 -24.03 73.26 -68.46
N GLY A 415 -22.74 73.50 -68.24
CA GLY A 415 -22.01 74.58 -68.92
C GLY A 415 -21.89 74.37 -70.43
N LEU A 416 -21.65 73.13 -70.87
CA LEU A 416 -21.65 72.77 -72.29
C LEU A 416 -23.04 72.90 -72.92
N ALA A 417 -24.11 72.53 -72.20
CA ALA A 417 -25.48 72.74 -72.63
C ALA A 417 -25.78 74.22 -72.83
N GLN A 418 -25.36 75.07 -71.88
CA GLN A 418 -25.49 76.51 -71.98
C GLN A 418 -24.71 77.07 -73.16
N LEU A 419 -23.46 76.63 -73.38
CA LEU A 419 -22.65 77.04 -74.53
C LEU A 419 -23.33 76.69 -75.86
N SER A 420 -23.82 75.46 -76.00
CA SER A 420 -24.55 75.00 -77.18
C SER A 420 -25.81 75.82 -77.43
N GLY A 421 -26.53 76.17 -76.35
CA GLY A 421 -27.71 77.04 -76.40
C GLY A 421 -27.40 78.47 -76.81
N SER A 422 -26.41 79.10 -76.18
CA SER A 422 -25.97 80.46 -76.50
C SER A 422 -25.48 80.60 -77.94
N ILE A 423 -24.76 79.60 -78.45
CA ILE A 423 -24.33 79.60 -79.87
C ILE A 423 -25.52 79.40 -80.81
N GLY A 424 -26.56 78.67 -80.39
CA GLY A 424 -27.81 78.58 -81.14
C GLY A 424 -28.52 79.93 -81.35
N LEU A 425 -28.25 80.92 -80.48
CA LEU A 425 -28.78 82.30 -80.59
C LEU A 425 -27.90 83.23 -81.44
N LEU A 426 -26.78 82.74 -82.00
CA LEU A 426 -25.91 83.52 -82.87
C LEU A 426 -26.63 84.12 -84.09
N PRO A 427 -27.61 83.45 -84.74
CA PRO A 427 -28.40 84.07 -85.82
C PRO A 427 -29.20 85.29 -85.35
N GLU A 428 -29.77 85.23 -84.14
CA GLU A 428 -30.48 86.39 -83.55
C GLU A 428 -29.51 87.52 -83.21
N SER A 429 -28.31 87.19 -82.73
CA SER A 429 -27.27 88.18 -82.39
C SER A 429 -26.67 88.86 -83.63
N MET A 430 -26.66 88.18 -84.77
CA MET A 430 -26.18 88.71 -86.06
C MET A 430 -27.25 89.49 -86.84
N LYS A 431 -28.52 89.39 -86.41
CA LYS A 431 -29.65 90.08 -87.03
C LYS A 431 -29.45 91.61 -87.21
N PRO A 432 -28.92 92.38 -86.24
CA PRO A 432 -28.66 93.81 -86.44
C PRO A 432 -27.67 94.10 -87.57
N LEU A 433 -26.71 93.21 -87.79
CA LEU A 433 -25.72 93.35 -88.85
C LEU A 433 -26.34 93.05 -90.22
N HIS A 434 -27.15 91.99 -90.32
CA HIS A 434 -27.96 91.67 -91.51
C HIS A 434 -28.94 92.81 -91.84
N ASP A 435 -29.67 93.31 -90.84
CA ASP A 435 -30.60 94.43 -90.98
C ASP A 435 -29.85 95.72 -91.40
N GLY A 436 -28.62 95.93 -90.91
CA GLY A 436 -27.73 97.02 -91.32
C GLY A 436 -27.28 96.91 -92.79
N VAL A 437 -26.83 95.73 -93.23
CA VAL A 437 -26.47 95.46 -94.63
C VAL A 437 -27.67 95.66 -95.56
N ALA A 438 -28.85 95.19 -95.14
CA ALA A 438 -30.11 95.40 -95.85
C ALA A 438 -30.49 96.88 -95.94
N SER A 439 -30.29 97.66 -94.86
CA SER A 439 -30.54 99.10 -94.85
C SER A 439 -29.61 99.87 -95.81
N VAL A 440 -28.32 99.54 -95.83
CA VAL A 440 -27.37 100.14 -96.79
C VAL A 440 -27.72 99.76 -98.22
N ARG A 441 -28.09 98.49 -98.48
CA ARG A 441 -28.56 98.03 -99.79
C ARG A 441 -29.79 98.81 -100.26
N ALA A 442 -30.76 99.04 -99.35
CA ALA A 442 -31.95 99.83 -99.64
C ALA A 442 -31.63 101.32 -99.92
N ALA A 443 -30.65 101.90 -99.23
CA ALA A 443 -30.23 103.29 -99.45
C ALA A 443 -29.47 103.50 -100.78
N VAL A 444 -28.62 102.53 -101.17
CA VAL A 444 -27.96 102.53 -102.48
C VAL A 444 -28.99 102.37 -103.60
N GLY A 445 -29.91 101.42 -103.46
CA GLY A 445 -31.04 101.19 -104.36
C GLY A 445 -30.66 100.73 -105.77
N ALA A 446 -31.68 100.56 -106.61
CA ALA A 446 -31.54 100.17 -108.02
C ALA A 446 -32.14 101.25 -108.94
N VAL A 447 -31.82 101.23 -110.23
CA VAL A 447 -32.39 102.17 -111.21
C VAL A 447 -33.92 102.09 -111.20
N GLY A 448 -34.57 103.27 -111.15
CA GLY A 448 -36.02 103.38 -111.06
C GLY A 448 -36.59 103.28 -109.64
N THR A 449 -35.77 103.10 -108.59
CA THR A 449 -36.23 103.17 -107.20
C THR A 449 -36.12 104.61 -106.65
N PRO A 450 -37.24 105.33 -106.45
CA PRO A 450 -37.17 106.75 -106.11
C PRO A 450 -36.42 107.02 -104.80
N LYS A 451 -35.65 108.11 -104.77
CA LYS A 451 -34.91 108.61 -103.58
C LYS A 451 -33.74 107.73 -103.14
N THR A 452 -33.19 106.92 -104.03
CA THR A 452 -31.98 106.14 -103.78
C THR A 452 -30.76 106.79 -104.42
N LEU A 453 -29.56 106.37 -104.04
CA LEU A 453 -28.34 106.94 -104.58
C LEU A 453 -28.19 106.66 -106.09
N VAL A 454 -28.50 105.42 -106.52
CA VAL A 454 -28.50 105.05 -107.95
C VAL A 454 -29.53 105.86 -108.74
N ASP A 455 -30.75 106.05 -108.20
CA ASP A 455 -31.78 106.91 -108.80
C ASP A 455 -31.37 108.39 -108.89
N GLY A 456 -30.66 108.90 -107.88
CA GLY A 456 -30.08 110.24 -107.92
C GLY A 456 -29.05 110.41 -109.04
N VAL A 457 -28.15 109.43 -109.18
CA VAL A 457 -27.11 109.42 -110.22
C VAL A 457 -27.72 109.31 -111.63
N ASP A 458 -28.73 108.46 -111.81
CA ASP A 458 -29.45 108.29 -113.08
C ASP A 458 -30.18 109.58 -113.52
N ARG A 459 -30.81 110.31 -112.58
CA ARG A 459 -31.41 111.62 -112.88
C ARG A 459 -30.40 112.66 -113.35
N VAL A 460 -29.22 112.69 -112.74
CA VAL A 460 -28.16 113.63 -113.16
C VAL A 460 -27.64 113.24 -114.55
N ARG A 461 -27.47 111.95 -114.84
CA ARG A 461 -27.07 111.43 -116.17
C ARG A 461 -28.06 111.85 -117.26
N THR A 462 -29.35 111.61 -117.04
CA THR A 462 -30.42 111.95 -117.99
C THR A 462 -30.56 113.46 -118.19
N GLY A 463 -30.45 114.26 -117.11
CA GLY A 463 -30.44 115.72 -117.19
C GLY A 463 -29.27 116.30 -117.99
N LEU A 464 -28.06 115.75 -117.81
CA LEU A 464 -26.87 116.12 -118.59
C LEU A 464 -27.05 115.82 -120.09
N GLY A 465 -27.65 114.68 -120.44
CA GLY A 465 -27.99 114.35 -121.82
C GLY A 465 -28.93 115.37 -122.47
N GLY A 466 -29.90 115.88 -121.70
CA GLY A 466 -30.79 116.97 -122.15
C GLY A 466 -30.04 118.29 -122.40
N ALA A 467 -29.13 118.68 -121.51
CA ALA A 467 -28.35 119.91 -121.64
C ALA A 467 -27.42 119.91 -122.88
N VAL A 468 -26.73 118.80 -123.14
CA VAL A 468 -25.89 118.64 -124.35
C VAL A 468 -26.70 118.84 -125.63
N THR A 469 -27.91 118.27 -125.66
CA THR A 469 -28.82 118.38 -126.82
C THR A 469 -29.28 119.83 -127.04
N GLY A 470 -29.62 120.54 -125.96
CA GLY A 470 -30.07 121.94 -126.02
C GLY A 470 -28.99 122.96 -126.43
N LEU A 471 -27.73 122.75 -126.01
CA LEU A 471 -26.62 123.61 -126.46
C LEU A 471 -26.25 123.39 -127.93
N GLY A 472 -26.45 122.16 -128.44
CA GLY A 472 -26.23 121.84 -129.85
C GLY A 472 -27.15 122.63 -130.79
N THR A 473 -28.41 122.85 -130.41
CA THR A 473 -29.36 123.63 -131.24
C THR A 473 -29.06 125.12 -131.24
N ALA A 474 -28.57 125.69 -130.13
CA ALA A 474 -28.17 127.10 -130.06
C ALA A 474 -26.95 127.43 -130.97
N ARG A 475 -26.01 126.49 -131.10
CA ARG A 475 -24.86 126.60 -132.02
C ARG A 475 -25.31 126.62 -133.49
N ALA A 476 -26.29 125.80 -133.85
CA ALA A 476 -26.81 125.75 -135.22
C ALA A 476 -27.46 127.09 -135.63
N GLY A 477 -28.18 127.75 -134.73
CA GLY A 477 -28.84 129.04 -135.00
C GLY A 477 -27.87 130.20 -135.24
N SER A 478 -26.77 130.26 -134.49
CA SER A 478 -25.75 131.31 -134.63
C SER A 478 -24.92 131.19 -135.91
N ALA A 479 -24.74 129.98 -136.45
CA ALA A 479 -24.12 129.76 -137.75
C ALA A 479 -24.93 130.38 -138.91
N GLY A 480 -26.27 130.34 -138.84
CA GLY A 480 -27.16 130.90 -139.87
C GLY A 480 -27.10 132.43 -140.03
N VAL A 481 -26.77 133.16 -138.97
CA VAL A 481 -26.62 134.63 -138.99
C VAL A 481 -25.37 135.08 -139.77
N SER A 482 -24.33 134.24 -139.83
CA SER A 482 -23.09 134.54 -140.57
C SER A 482 -23.29 134.58 -142.08
N THR A 483 -24.28 133.85 -142.60
CA THR A 483 -24.55 133.72 -144.05
C THR A 483 -25.30 134.93 -144.62
N LEU A 484 -26.04 135.67 -143.78
CA LEU A 484 -26.87 136.82 -144.19
C LEU A 484 -26.09 138.13 -144.36
N MET A 485 -24.85 138.23 -143.87
CA MET A 485 -24.06 139.48 -143.87
C MET A 485 -23.08 139.64 -145.06
N GLY A 486 -23.14 138.77 -146.08
CA GLY A 486 -22.17 138.71 -147.19
C GLY A 486 -22.37 139.69 -148.37
N THR A 487 -23.38 140.56 -148.39
CA THR A 487 -23.74 141.41 -149.55
C THR A 487 -23.01 142.78 -149.61
N GLY A 488 -21.90 142.93 -148.89
CA GLY A 488 -21.22 144.22 -148.69
C GLY A 488 -20.22 144.67 -149.76
N GLU A 489 -19.78 143.80 -150.68
CA GLU A 489 -18.73 144.11 -151.67
C GLU A 489 -19.17 145.04 -152.81
N ASP A 490 -20.48 145.14 -153.10
CA ASP A 490 -20.99 146.01 -154.18
C ASP A 490 -21.12 147.49 -153.79
N LEU A 491 -21.05 147.82 -152.49
CA LEU A 491 -21.30 149.19 -152.01
C LEU A 491 -20.09 150.12 -152.20
N THR A 492 -18.85 149.64 -152.06
CA THR A 492 -17.64 150.43 -152.36
C THR A 492 -17.54 150.77 -153.87
N GLY A 493 -17.98 149.86 -154.74
CA GLY A 493 -18.10 150.10 -156.17
C GLY A 493 -19.16 151.16 -156.52
N ALA A 494 -20.30 151.15 -155.82
CA ALA A 494 -21.37 152.13 -156.01
C ALA A 494 -20.97 153.56 -155.58
N ALA A 495 -20.23 153.70 -154.47
CA ALA A 495 -19.70 154.99 -154.03
C ALA A 495 -18.68 155.57 -155.04
N ALA A 496 -17.79 154.73 -155.56
CA ALA A 496 -16.82 155.13 -156.59
C ALA A 496 -17.50 155.49 -157.93
N ALA A 497 -18.54 154.76 -158.33
CA ALA A 497 -19.32 155.05 -159.54
C ALA A 497 -20.06 156.39 -159.45
N LEU A 498 -20.65 156.71 -158.28
CA LEU A 498 -21.32 157.98 -158.01
C LEU A 498 -20.35 159.18 -158.09
N ARG A 499 -19.14 159.05 -157.54
CA ARG A 499 -18.10 160.10 -157.66
C ARG A 499 -17.59 160.26 -159.10
N SER A 500 -17.46 159.16 -159.84
CA SER A 500 -17.10 159.18 -161.27
C SER A 500 -18.13 159.93 -162.11
N ALA A 501 -19.42 159.68 -161.88
CA ALA A 501 -20.52 160.36 -162.57
C ALA A 501 -20.55 161.86 -162.24
N ALA A 502 -20.26 162.23 -160.99
CA ALA A 502 -20.17 163.63 -160.57
C ALA A 502 -19.10 164.42 -161.34
N ALA A 503 -17.96 163.80 -161.67
CA ALA A 503 -16.86 164.45 -162.37
C ALA A 503 -17.19 164.78 -163.84
N ALA A 504 -17.98 163.94 -164.51
CA ALA A 504 -18.30 164.07 -165.94
C ALA A 504 -19.25 165.24 -166.26
N VAL A 505 -20.16 165.57 -165.34
CA VAL A 505 -21.24 166.56 -165.56
C VAL A 505 -20.83 167.97 -165.13
N ARG A 506 -19.72 168.09 -164.39
CA ARG A 506 -19.34 169.31 -163.65
C ARG A 506 -19.06 170.54 -164.54
N ALA A 507 -18.68 170.34 -165.81
CA ALA A 507 -18.36 171.42 -166.75
C ALA A 507 -19.62 172.10 -167.32
N ASP A 508 -20.68 171.32 -167.60
CA ASP A 508 -21.93 171.83 -168.21
C ASP A 508 -23.01 172.12 -167.18
N HIS A 509 -23.03 171.39 -166.03
CA HIS A 509 -24.04 171.51 -164.98
C HIS A 509 -23.44 171.36 -163.56
N PRO A 510 -22.84 172.41 -162.99
CA PRO A 510 -22.15 172.33 -161.70
C PRO A 510 -23.08 172.02 -160.51
N GLY A 511 -24.38 172.32 -160.62
CA GLY A 511 -25.37 172.03 -159.59
C GLY A 511 -25.70 170.54 -159.42
N GLU A 512 -25.54 169.73 -160.46
CA GLU A 512 -25.89 168.29 -160.45
C GLU A 512 -24.71 167.42 -159.99
N ALA A 513 -23.48 167.91 -160.13
CA ALA A 513 -22.26 167.21 -159.71
C ALA A 513 -22.12 167.11 -158.18
N ASP A 514 -22.54 168.11 -157.41
CA ASP A 514 -22.46 168.08 -155.95
C ASP A 514 -23.44 167.07 -155.32
N LEU A 515 -24.57 166.81 -155.97
CA LEU A 515 -25.57 165.86 -155.49
C LEU A 515 -25.05 164.41 -155.52
N LEU A 516 -24.27 164.07 -156.55
CA LEU A 516 -23.71 162.73 -156.75
C LEU A 516 -22.57 162.41 -155.79
N VAL A 517 -21.74 163.39 -155.43
CA VAL A 517 -20.69 163.21 -154.39
C VAL A 517 -21.32 162.93 -153.03
N THR A 518 -22.39 163.65 -152.69
CA THR A 518 -23.11 163.48 -151.42
C THR A 518 -23.70 162.06 -151.29
N GLN A 519 -24.17 161.47 -152.39
CA GLN A 519 -24.69 160.10 -152.37
C GLN A 519 -23.59 159.04 -152.16
N ALA A 520 -22.36 159.28 -152.61
CA ALA A 520 -21.26 158.33 -152.41
C ALA A 520 -20.84 158.20 -150.94
N ASP A 521 -20.83 159.30 -150.19
CA ASP A 521 -20.41 159.29 -148.78
C ASP A 521 -21.42 158.55 -147.87
N VAL A 522 -22.72 158.58 -148.23
CA VAL A 522 -23.76 157.80 -147.55
C VAL A 522 -23.54 156.29 -147.71
N VAL A 523 -22.98 155.86 -148.83
CA VAL A 523 -22.74 154.45 -149.13
C VAL A 523 -21.54 153.92 -148.34
N ASP A 524 -20.45 154.69 -148.24
CA ASP A 524 -19.27 154.32 -147.43
C ASP A 524 -19.61 154.16 -145.94
N ALA A 525 -20.45 155.04 -145.38
CA ALA A 525 -20.83 154.97 -143.97
C ALA A 525 -21.59 153.68 -143.61
N ARG A 526 -22.39 153.12 -144.53
CA ARG A 526 -23.15 151.88 -144.30
C ARG A 526 -22.30 150.61 -144.37
N GLY A 527 -21.22 150.59 -145.15
CA GLY A 527 -20.31 149.45 -145.25
C GLY A 527 -19.56 149.15 -143.95
N ALA A 528 -19.11 150.18 -143.24
CA ALA A 528 -18.33 150.02 -142.01
C ALA A 528 -19.15 149.45 -140.82
N SER A 529 -20.46 149.64 -140.79
CA SER A 529 -21.35 149.05 -139.79
C SER A 529 -21.52 147.53 -139.93
N LEU A 530 -21.54 147.02 -141.16
CA LEU A 530 -21.80 145.60 -141.43
C LEU A 530 -20.60 144.71 -141.04
N ALA A 531 -19.37 145.20 -141.21
CA ALA A 531 -18.15 144.47 -140.86
C ALA A 531 -17.97 144.21 -139.35
N ARG A 532 -18.50 145.09 -138.47
CA ARG A 532 -18.40 144.88 -137.00
C ARG A 532 -19.36 143.79 -136.50
N ALA A 533 -20.51 143.63 -137.15
CA ALA A 533 -21.49 142.62 -136.77
C ALA A 533 -21.00 141.19 -137.07
N SER A 534 -20.25 140.98 -138.16
CA SER A 534 -19.72 139.66 -138.54
C SER A 534 -18.66 139.15 -137.56
N ALA A 535 -17.76 140.01 -137.09
CA ALA A 535 -16.71 139.64 -136.12
C ALA A 535 -17.29 139.17 -134.77
N THR A 536 -18.40 139.76 -134.33
CA THR A 536 -19.04 139.42 -133.04
C THR A 536 -19.67 138.01 -133.08
N ASN A 537 -20.27 137.62 -134.20
CA ASN A 537 -20.93 136.32 -134.35
C ASN A 537 -19.93 135.14 -134.35
N ALA A 538 -18.72 135.34 -134.88
CA ALA A 538 -17.67 134.33 -134.87
C ALA A 538 -17.19 133.96 -133.45
N ALA A 539 -17.15 134.93 -132.53
CA ALA A 539 -16.74 134.69 -131.14
C ALA A 539 -17.77 133.83 -130.35
N VAL A 540 -19.07 134.00 -130.63
CA VAL A 540 -20.15 133.23 -129.99
C VAL A 540 -20.07 131.74 -130.36
N LEU A 541 -19.80 131.43 -131.63
CA LEU A 541 -19.68 130.05 -132.10
C LEU A 541 -18.53 129.29 -131.41
N ALA A 542 -17.38 129.94 -131.20
CA ALA A 542 -16.24 129.32 -130.52
C ALA A 542 -16.52 129.03 -129.04
N GLY A 543 -17.33 129.86 -128.36
CA GLY A 543 -17.69 129.65 -126.96
C GLY A 543 -18.58 128.42 -126.72
N LEU A 544 -19.52 128.16 -127.64
CA LEU A 544 -20.47 127.05 -127.52
C LEU A 544 -19.78 125.67 -127.62
N ASP A 545 -18.73 125.53 -128.44
CA ASP A 545 -17.99 124.26 -128.60
C ASP A 545 -17.31 123.78 -127.32
N LYS A 546 -16.74 124.75 -126.59
CA LYS A 546 -16.01 124.47 -125.37
C LYS A 546 -16.94 123.91 -124.28
N VAL A 547 -18.16 124.44 -124.18
CA VAL A 547 -19.17 123.98 -123.22
C VAL A 547 -19.68 122.59 -123.60
N LEU A 548 -19.92 122.33 -124.89
CA LEU A 548 -20.45 121.06 -125.37
C LEU A 548 -19.49 119.89 -125.08
N THR A 549 -18.19 120.10 -125.31
CA THR A 549 -17.14 119.11 -125.03
C THR A 549 -17.03 118.81 -123.52
N GLY A 550 -17.15 119.84 -122.67
CA GLY A 550 -17.11 119.68 -121.21
C GLY A 550 -18.27 118.85 -120.66
N LEU A 551 -19.49 119.07 -121.15
CA LEU A 551 -20.68 118.32 -120.72
C LEU A 551 -20.64 116.86 -121.18
N GLN A 552 -20.08 116.57 -122.37
CA GLN A 552 -19.88 115.20 -122.84
C GLN A 552 -18.90 114.42 -121.95
N GLY A 553 -17.82 115.05 -121.49
CA GLY A 553 -16.89 114.45 -120.52
C GLY A 553 -17.56 114.13 -119.18
N ALA A 554 -18.36 115.05 -118.63
CA ALA A 554 -19.08 114.83 -117.38
C ALA A 554 -20.08 113.65 -117.45
N GLY A 555 -20.73 113.45 -118.61
CA GLY A 555 -21.64 112.32 -118.83
C GLY A 555 -20.95 110.96 -118.70
N SER A 556 -19.71 110.83 -119.18
CA SER A 556 -18.95 109.58 -119.08
C SER A 556 -18.54 109.22 -117.64
N GLY A 557 -18.17 110.22 -116.83
CA GLY A 557 -17.82 109.99 -115.41
C GLY A 557 -19.00 109.55 -114.55
N ILE A 558 -20.21 110.02 -114.87
CA ILE A 558 -21.43 109.62 -114.15
C ILE A 558 -21.82 108.16 -114.42
N VAL A 559 -21.59 107.68 -115.64
CA VAL A 559 -21.82 106.26 -116.00
C VAL A 559 -20.92 105.33 -115.18
N GLU A 560 -19.65 105.69 -114.96
CA GLU A 560 -18.76 104.91 -114.09
C GLU A 560 -19.24 104.86 -112.64
N ILE A 561 -19.74 105.97 -112.10
CA ILE A 561 -20.30 106.03 -110.75
C ILE A 561 -21.55 105.16 -110.63
N GLU A 562 -22.48 105.26 -111.58
CA GLU A 562 -23.74 104.49 -111.58
C GLU A 562 -23.44 102.98 -111.60
N CYS A 563 -22.56 102.55 -112.49
CA CYS A 563 -22.12 101.16 -112.57
C CYS A 563 -21.31 100.69 -111.35
N GLY A 564 -20.56 101.59 -110.69
CA GLY A 564 -19.84 101.28 -109.46
C GLY A 564 -20.78 101.14 -108.24
N LEU A 565 -21.93 101.81 -108.25
CA LEU A 565 -22.97 101.66 -107.24
C LEU A 565 -23.78 100.39 -107.47
N ASP A 566 -24.28 100.20 -108.69
CA ASP A 566 -24.99 99.00 -109.12
C ASP A 566 -24.62 98.64 -110.56
N ALA A 567 -23.93 97.51 -110.76
CA ALA A 567 -23.52 97.05 -112.08
C ALA A 567 -24.70 96.57 -112.94
N ALA A 568 -25.90 96.38 -112.36
CA ALA A 568 -27.12 96.02 -113.06
C ALA A 568 -27.95 97.24 -113.53
N SER A 569 -27.49 98.46 -113.21
CA SER A 569 -28.17 99.72 -113.54
C SER A 569 -28.27 100.02 -115.04
N LEU A 570 -27.27 99.61 -115.82
CA LEU A 570 -27.15 99.95 -117.24
C LEU A 570 -26.88 98.71 -118.11
N PRO A 571 -27.28 98.71 -119.41
CA PRO A 571 -27.09 97.56 -120.31
C PRO A 571 -25.62 97.19 -120.56
N VAL A 572 -24.72 98.18 -120.51
CA VAL A 572 -23.27 98.00 -120.68
C VAL A 572 -22.55 98.83 -119.62
N CYS A 573 -21.90 98.15 -118.67
CA CYS A 573 -21.10 98.78 -117.63
C CYS A 573 -19.61 98.43 -117.81
N PRO A 574 -18.71 99.43 -117.96
CA PRO A 574 -17.28 99.17 -118.18
C PRO A 574 -16.53 98.64 -116.95
N VAL A 575 -17.15 98.66 -115.76
CA VAL A 575 -16.56 98.27 -114.46
C VAL A 575 -16.72 96.78 -114.11
N GLY A 576 -16.58 95.87 -115.08
CA GLY A 576 -16.32 94.44 -114.84
C GLY A 576 -17.19 93.68 -113.82
N GLY A 577 -18.44 94.10 -113.57
CA GLY A 577 -19.36 93.47 -112.61
C GLY A 577 -19.08 93.73 -111.12
N ARG A 578 -18.20 94.69 -110.78
CA ARG A 578 -17.90 95.03 -109.37
C ARG A 578 -18.72 96.24 -108.95
N SER A 579 -19.73 96.03 -108.12
CA SER A 579 -20.55 97.10 -107.55
C SER A 579 -20.64 97.01 -106.02
N VAL A 580 -20.98 98.13 -105.40
CA VAL A 580 -21.32 98.18 -103.97
C VAL A 580 -22.43 97.18 -103.64
N MET A 581 -23.44 97.06 -104.51
CA MET A 581 -24.55 96.10 -104.33
C MET A 581 -24.09 94.63 -104.34
N THR A 582 -23.16 94.26 -105.24
CA THR A 582 -22.59 92.90 -105.26
C THR A 582 -21.74 92.62 -104.02
N GLY A 583 -20.96 93.61 -103.55
CA GLY A 583 -20.19 93.49 -102.32
C GLY A 583 -21.07 93.33 -101.07
N LEU A 584 -22.17 94.07 -100.98
CA LEU A 584 -23.15 93.95 -99.90
C LEU A 584 -23.89 92.60 -99.92
N ALA A 585 -24.12 92.00 -101.09
CA ALA A 585 -24.69 90.64 -101.20
C ALA A 585 -23.71 89.55 -100.73
N GLN A 586 -22.42 89.68 -101.06
CA GLN A 586 -21.39 88.78 -100.58
C GLN A 586 -21.18 88.86 -99.06
N LEU A 587 -21.25 90.07 -98.49
CA LEU A 587 -21.16 90.28 -97.05
C LEU A 587 -22.33 89.61 -96.30
N ASP A 588 -23.56 89.77 -96.82
CA ASP A 588 -24.79 89.15 -96.29
C ASP A 588 -24.68 87.61 -96.25
N GLY A 589 -24.30 86.99 -97.37
CA GLY A 589 -24.07 85.54 -97.42
C GLY A 589 -22.88 85.06 -96.58
N GLY A 590 -21.86 85.91 -96.40
CA GLY A 590 -20.73 85.64 -95.51
C GLY A 590 -21.12 85.60 -94.03
N ILE A 591 -22.03 86.48 -93.60
CA ILE A 591 -22.59 86.50 -92.25
C ILE A 591 -23.33 85.20 -91.95
N ASP A 592 -24.14 84.70 -92.90
CA ASP A 592 -24.85 83.42 -92.77
C ASP A 592 -23.90 82.22 -92.73
N GLN A 593 -22.87 82.21 -93.57
CA GLN A 593 -21.86 81.13 -93.57
C GLN A 593 -21.08 81.08 -92.27
N VAL A 594 -20.75 82.24 -91.68
CA VAL A 594 -20.11 82.30 -90.36
C VAL A 594 -21.07 81.79 -89.29
N ALA A 595 -22.34 82.21 -89.30
CA ALA A 595 -23.32 81.74 -88.33
C ALA A 595 -23.53 80.21 -88.44
N ALA A 596 -23.84 79.70 -89.63
CA ALA A 596 -24.05 78.27 -89.88
C ALA A 596 -22.78 77.44 -89.61
N GLY A 597 -21.61 77.96 -89.99
CA GLY A 597 -20.32 77.29 -89.79
C GLY A 597 -19.92 77.20 -88.31
N VAL A 598 -20.13 78.26 -87.54
CA VAL A 598 -19.87 78.28 -86.09
C VAL A 598 -20.89 77.42 -85.35
N ILE A 599 -22.18 77.54 -85.67
CA ILE A 599 -23.25 76.73 -85.07
C ILE A 599 -23.00 75.24 -85.35
N GLY A 600 -22.81 74.85 -86.61
CA GLY A 600 -22.61 73.46 -86.99
C GLY A 600 -21.36 72.83 -86.38
N LYS A 601 -20.22 73.55 -86.38
CA LYS A 601 -18.97 73.01 -85.81
C LYS A 601 -19.02 72.96 -84.29
N VAL A 602 -19.52 73.99 -83.62
CA VAL A 602 -19.52 74.02 -82.16
C VAL A 602 -20.63 73.16 -81.58
N GLN A 603 -21.85 73.20 -82.12
CA GLN A 603 -22.92 72.30 -81.66
C GLN A 603 -22.62 70.84 -82.00
N GLY A 604 -21.97 70.55 -83.13
CA GLY A 604 -21.51 69.20 -83.45
C GLY A 604 -20.39 68.70 -82.53
N ALA A 605 -19.46 69.57 -82.13
CA ALA A 605 -18.39 69.22 -81.18
C ALA A 605 -18.91 69.11 -79.73
N VAL A 606 -19.88 69.94 -79.34
CA VAL A 606 -20.51 69.91 -78.01
C VAL A 606 -21.45 68.72 -77.89
N GLY A 607 -22.29 68.49 -78.89
CA GLY A 607 -23.22 67.36 -78.97
C GLY A 607 -24.30 67.33 -77.89
N SER A 608 -24.81 66.13 -77.65
CA SER A 608 -25.81 65.76 -76.66
C SER A 608 -25.23 64.76 -75.65
N PRO A 609 -25.76 64.69 -74.41
CA PRO A 609 -25.39 63.65 -73.45
C PRO A 609 -25.65 62.21 -73.95
N ALA A 610 -26.53 62.04 -74.93
CA ALA A 610 -26.84 60.74 -75.54
C ALA A 610 -25.84 60.32 -76.63
N ASP A 611 -24.95 61.22 -77.04
CA ASP A 611 -23.94 60.91 -78.05
C ASP A 611 -22.84 60.01 -77.47
N GLY A 612 -22.13 59.30 -78.34
CA GLY A 612 -20.91 58.60 -77.96
C GLY A 612 -19.80 59.57 -77.52
N PRO A 613 -18.65 59.06 -77.04
CA PRO A 613 -17.55 59.88 -76.50
C PRO A 613 -16.82 60.73 -77.55
N THR A 614 -17.36 60.83 -78.76
CA THR A 614 -16.87 61.64 -79.87
C THR A 614 -17.31 63.11 -79.78
N THR A 615 -18.26 63.44 -78.91
CA THR A 615 -18.65 64.82 -78.58
C THR A 615 -18.32 65.12 -77.12
N LEU A 616 -18.20 66.40 -76.76
CA LEU A 616 -17.84 66.79 -75.39
C LEU A 616 -18.88 66.33 -74.36
N ARG A 617 -20.17 66.52 -74.64
CA ARG A 617 -21.25 66.08 -73.73
C ARG A 617 -21.40 64.56 -73.71
N GLY A 618 -21.20 63.88 -74.84
CA GLY A 618 -21.14 62.41 -74.87
C GLY A 618 -19.95 61.85 -74.08
N GLY A 619 -18.78 62.50 -74.17
CA GLY A 619 -17.60 62.17 -73.37
C GLY A 619 -17.80 62.39 -71.87
N VAL A 620 -18.47 63.48 -71.49
CA VAL A 620 -18.90 63.72 -70.09
C VAL A 620 -19.88 62.63 -69.63
N GLY A 621 -20.84 62.24 -70.47
CA GLY A 621 -21.76 61.14 -70.20
C GLY A 621 -21.04 59.82 -69.95
N ALA A 622 -20.08 59.46 -70.81
CA ALA A 622 -19.24 58.27 -70.67
C ALA A 622 -18.39 58.31 -69.39
N ALA A 623 -17.79 59.46 -69.06
CA ALA A 623 -17.03 59.64 -67.82
C ALA A 623 -17.90 59.45 -66.57
N ARG A 624 -19.13 59.98 -66.58
CA ARG A 624 -20.09 59.79 -65.48
C ARG A 624 -20.53 58.34 -65.34
N ALA A 625 -20.75 57.64 -66.46
CA ALA A 625 -21.02 56.21 -66.42
C ALA A 625 -19.85 55.42 -65.79
N GLY A 626 -18.60 55.76 -66.14
CA GLY A 626 -17.41 55.21 -65.51
C GLY A 626 -17.32 55.51 -64.01
N VAL A 627 -17.64 56.74 -63.58
CA VAL A 627 -17.74 57.10 -62.16
C VAL A 627 -18.81 56.28 -61.44
N GLY A 628 -19.96 56.04 -62.08
CA GLY A 628 -21.02 55.18 -61.56
C GLY A 628 -20.59 53.71 -61.40
N GLN A 629 -19.83 53.18 -62.36
CA GLN A 629 -19.24 51.85 -62.27
C GLN A 629 -18.22 51.75 -61.13
N LEU A 630 -17.32 52.73 -61.00
CA LEU A 630 -16.36 52.81 -59.90
C LEU A 630 -17.06 52.93 -58.54
N ALA A 631 -18.15 53.70 -58.45
CA ALA A 631 -18.91 53.83 -57.21
C ALA A 631 -19.59 52.51 -56.84
N THR A 632 -20.12 51.77 -57.82
CA THR A 632 -20.67 50.42 -57.59
C THR A 632 -19.59 49.46 -57.13
N GLY A 633 -18.43 49.43 -57.80
CA GLY A 633 -17.28 48.64 -57.39
C GLY A 633 -16.79 48.98 -55.97
N GLY A 634 -16.78 50.26 -55.61
CA GLY A 634 -16.46 50.71 -54.25
C GLY A 634 -17.44 50.19 -53.20
N ARG A 635 -18.75 50.16 -53.48
CA ARG A 635 -19.75 49.58 -52.57
C ARG A 635 -19.59 48.07 -52.41
N THR A 636 -19.32 47.35 -53.51
CA THR A 636 -19.02 45.92 -53.46
C THR A 636 -17.76 45.64 -52.64
N LEU A 637 -16.71 46.43 -52.83
CA LEU A 637 -15.48 46.33 -52.04
C LEU A 637 -15.76 46.59 -50.55
N ALA A 638 -16.58 47.59 -50.20
CA ALA A 638 -16.97 47.84 -48.80
C ALA A 638 -17.67 46.62 -48.17
N GLY A 639 -18.61 46.01 -48.90
CA GLY A 639 -19.29 44.79 -48.45
C GLY A 639 -18.32 43.63 -48.22
N GLY A 640 -17.44 43.34 -49.18
CA GLY A 640 -16.44 42.28 -49.07
C GLY A 640 -15.43 42.51 -47.95
N LEU A 641 -15.01 43.76 -47.70
CA LEU A 641 -14.16 44.11 -46.57
C LEU A 641 -14.88 43.89 -45.22
N GLY A 642 -16.18 44.14 -45.15
CA GLY A 642 -16.99 43.88 -43.95
C GLY A 642 -17.15 42.38 -43.65
N GLU A 643 -17.39 41.56 -44.67
CA GLU A 643 -17.43 40.10 -44.52
C GLU A 643 -16.07 39.55 -44.06
N LEU A 644 -14.98 40.04 -44.67
CA LEU A 644 -13.62 39.63 -44.30
C LEU A 644 -13.25 40.07 -42.87
N ALA A 645 -13.68 41.26 -42.43
CA ALA A 645 -13.46 41.73 -41.06
C ALA A 645 -14.21 40.87 -40.03
N THR A 646 -15.44 40.46 -40.37
CA THR A 646 -16.21 39.51 -39.56
C THR A 646 -15.47 38.17 -39.44
N GLY A 647 -14.99 37.62 -40.58
CA GLY A 647 -14.20 36.40 -40.60
C GLY A 647 -12.89 36.50 -39.79
N ALA A 648 -12.18 37.62 -39.89
CA ALA A 648 -10.96 37.88 -39.10
C ALA A 648 -11.26 37.95 -37.59
N SER A 649 -12.39 38.54 -37.20
CA SER A 649 -12.86 38.58 -35.81
C SER A 649 -13.23 37.18 -35.30
N THR A 650 -13.94 36.37 -36.09
CA THR A 650 -14.24 34.97 -35.74
C THR A 650 -12.98 34.14 -35.59
N LEU A 651 -12.01 34.27 -36.51
CA LEU A 651 -10.73 33.58 -36.44
C LEU A 651 -9.97 33.93 -35.16
N ARG A 652 -9.93 35.21 -34.79
CA ARG A 652 -9.30 35.67 -33.54
C ARG A 652 -9.98 35.07 -32.31
N GLY A 653 -11.32 35.11 -32.25
CA GLY A 653 -12.08 34.52 -31.15
C GLY A 653 -11.87 33.01 -31.02
N GLY A 654 -11.82 32.30 -32.15
CA GLY A 654 -11.49 30.88 -32.20
C GLY A 654 -10.06 30.59 -31.71
N ALA A 655 -9.08 31.40 -32.12
CA ALA A 655 -7.70 31.29 -31.65
C ALA A 655 -7.59 31.52 -30.14
N THR A 656 -8.28 32.52 -29.57
CA THR A 656 -8.34 32.73 -28.12
C THR A 656 -8.98 31.55 -27.38
N THR A 657 -10.05 30.97 -27.95
CA THR A 657 -10.71 29.79 -27.36
C THR A 657 -9.78 28.58 -27.38
N LEU A 658 -9.03 28.40 -28.47
CA LEU A 658 -8.03 27.35 -28.59
C LEU A 658 -6.94 27.50 -27.51
N ALA A 659 -6.38 28.71 -27.35
CA ALA A 659 -5.39 29.04 -26.32
C ALA A 659 -5.87 28.66 -24.91
N GLN A 660 -7.09 29.06 -24.54
CA GLN A 660 -7.69 28.69 -23.25
C GLN A 660 -7.94 27.18 -23.09
N GLY A 661 -8.18 26.47 -24.18
CA GLY A 661 -8.29 25.01 -24.20
C GLY A 661 -6.94 24.34 -23.97
N THR A 662 -5.89 24.82 -24.62
CA THR A 662 -4.52 24.30 -24.50
C THR A 662 -3.89 24.61 -23.16
N ASP A 663 -4.20 25.75 -22.55
CA ASP A 663 -3.80 26.05 -21.17
C ASP A 663 -4.37 25.02 -20.18
N ARG A 664 -5.67 24.71 -20.30
CA ARG A 664 -6.32 23.69 -19.47
C ARG A 664 -5.74 22.30 -19.71
N LEU A 665 -5.47 21.95 -20.98
CA LEU A 665 -4.83 20.68 -21.32
C LEU A 665 -3.41 20.59 -20.73
N SER A 666 -2.61 21.64 -20.84
CA SER A 666 -1.27 21.70 -20.25
C SER A 666 -1.31 21.56 -18.74
N ALA A 667 -2.26 22.22 -18.06
CA ALA A 667 -2.42 22.11 -16.61
C ALA A 667 -2.81 20.68 -16.19
N GLY A 668 -3.79 20.08 -16.86
CA GLY A 668 -4.21 18.71 -16.59
C GLY A 668 -3.11 17.67 -16.87
N ALA A 669 -2.32 17.87 -17.94
CA ALA A 669 -1.17 17.03 -18.24
C ALA A 669 -0.06 17.15 -17.18
N ALA A 670 0.19 18.36 -16.65
CA ALA A 670 1.12 18.56 -15.55
C ALA A 670 0.63 17.91 -14.24
N GLU A 671 -0.67 17.97 -13.94
CA GLU A 671 -1.24 17.25 -12.79
C GLU A 671 -1.11 15.73 -12.94
N LEU A 672 -1.35 15.19 -14.15
CA LEU A 672 -1.16 13.78 -14.46
C LEU A 672 0.31 13.36 -14.32
N ALA A 673 1.25 14.16 -14.81
CA ALA A 673 2.69 13.94 -14.63
C ALA A 673 3.04 13.89 -13.12
N GLY A 674 2.58 14.87 -12.34
CA GLY A 674 2.81 14.85 -10.89
C GLY A 674 2.16 13.66 -10.18
N GLY A 675 1.00 13.20 -10.65
CA GLY A 675 0.30 12.02 -10.12
C GLY A 675 1.02 10.71 -10.40
N THR A 676 1.45 10.51 -11.65
CA THR A 676 2.20 9.33 -12.10
C THR A 676 3.56 9.24 -11.43
N GLN A 677 4.27 10.35 -11.23
CA GLN A 677 5.53 10.38 -10.49
C GLN A 677 5.37 9.94 -9.03
N ARG A 678 4.33 10.43 -8.33
CA ARG A 678 4.06 9.97 -6.96
C ARG A 678 3.75 8.47 -6.90
N LEU A 679 3.04 7.97 -7.90
CA LEU A 679 2.69 6.56 -7.98
C LEU A 679 3.91 5.69 -8.31
N ALA A 680 4.81 6.17 -9.18
CA ALA A 680 6.09 5.53 -9.48
C ALA A 680 6.95 5.39 -8.22
N SER A 681 7.12 6.48 -7.46
CA SER A 681 7.83 6.43 -6.17
C SER A 681 7.18 5.46 -5.17
N GLY A 682 5.84 5.39 -5.14
CA GLY A 682 5.13 4.40 -4.32
C GLY A 682 5.34 2.95 -4.78
N ALA A 683 5.48 2.73 -6.09
CA ALA A 683 5.81 1.42 -6.65
C ALA A 683 7.27 1.02 -6.32
N ASP A 684 8.22 1.96 -6.35
CA ASP A 684 9.60 1.72 -5.89
C ASP A 684 9.64 1.36 -4.40
N GLU A 685 8.89 2.08 -3.55
CA GLU A 685 8.78 1.76 -2.13
C GLU A 685 8.17 0.38 -1.90
N LEU A 686 7.16 0.00 -2.71
CA LEU A 686 6.57 -1.34 -2.68
C LEU A 686 7.59 -2.40 -3.09
N ALA A 687 8.34 -2.21 -4.17
CA ALA A 687 9.38 -3.13 -4.62
C ALA A 687 10.45 -3.34 -3.54
N ALA A 688 10.94 -2.24 -2.94
CA ALA A 688 11.89 -2.30 -1.82
C ALA A 688 11.27 -2.98 -0.58
N GLY A 689 9.97 -2.77 -0.32
CA GLY A 689 9.22 -3.46 0.74
C GLY A 689 9.14 -4.97 0.52
N ILE A 690 8.83 -5.40 -0.70
CA ILE A 690 8.78 -6.81 -1.09
C ILE A 690 10.16 -7.45 -0.95
N GLY A 691 11.23 -6.78 -1.41
CA GLY A 691 12.61 -7.24 -1.25
C GLY A 691 12.99 -7.48 0.21
N ARG A 692 12.73 -6.50 1.09
CA ARG A 692 12.98 -6.65 2.53
C ARG A 692 12.17 -7.78 3.17
N ALA A 693 10.94 -7.98 2.72
CA ALA A 693 10.11 -9.08 3.21
C ALA A 693 10.66 -10.44 2.76
N ALA A 694 11.13 -10.56 1.51
CA ALA A 694 11.75 -11.78 0.99
C ALA A 694 13.02 -12.12 1.78
N ASP A 695 13.90 -11.14 1.99
CA ASP A 695 15.12 -11.29 2.79
C ASP A 695 14.80 -11.73 4.23
N GLY A 696 13.78 -11.11 4.84
CA GLY A 696 13.30 -11.47 6.17
C GLY A 696 12.75 -12.90 6.24
N SER A 697 11.99 -13.32 5.23
CA SER A 697 11.48 -14.70 5.11
C SER A 697 12.62 -15.72 4.96
N THR A 698 13.66 -15.39 4.20
CA THR A 698 14.86 -16.24 4.10
C THR A 698 15.59 -16.34 5.44
N LEU A 699 15.77 -15.23 6.16
CA LEU A 699 16.39 -15.24 7.49
C LEU A 699 15.61 -16.08 8.50
N VAL A 700 14.27 -16.04 8.44
CA VAL A 700 13.40 -16.91 9.25
C VAL A 700 13.59 -18.37 8.84
N ALA A 701 13.59 -18.69 7.55
CA ALA A 701 13.80 -20.05 7.06
C ALA A 701 15.15 -20.61 7.54
N ASP A 702 16.24 -19.83 7.44
CA ASP A 702 17.58 -20.22 7.89
C ASP A 702 17.65 -20.43 9.41
N GLY A 703 16.99 -19.57 10.18
CA GLY A 703 16.86 -19.72 11.62
C GLY A 703 16.09 -21.00 12.00
N LEU A 704 15.05 -21.34 11.22
CA LEU A 704 14.27 -22.57 11.41
C LEU A 704 15.04 -23.83 11.01
N VAL A 705 15.90 -23.76 9.98
CA VAL A 705 16.86 -24.83 9.68
C VAL A 705 17.77 -25.06 10.89
N SER A 706 18.37 -24.01 11.42
CA SER A 706 19.25 -24.11 12.59
C SER A 706 18.55 -24.70 13.81
N ALA A 707 17.29 -24.31 14.06
CA ALA A 707 16.48 -24.86 15.14
C ALA A 707 16.11 -26.33 14.90
N ALA A 708 15.72 -26.68 13.66
CA ALA A 708 15.40 -28.05 13.28
C ALA A 708 16.62 -28.97 13.39
N ASP A 709 17.81 -28.50 13.03
CA ASP A 709 19.06 -29.25 13.14
C ASP A 709 19.45 -29.52 14.61
N GLY A 710 19.05 -28.64 15.54
CA GLY A 710 19.27 -28.81 16.97
C GLY A 710 18.26 -29.72 17.68
N ALA A 711 17.03 -29.83 17.16
CA ALA A 711 15.96 -30.60 17.80
C ALA A 711 16.27 -32.11 17.98
N PRO A 712 16.95 -32.81 17.04
CA PRO A 712 17.38 -34.19 17.24
C PRO A 712 18.22 -34.43 18.50
N ALA A 713 19.04 -33.45 18.93
CA ALA A 713 19.84 -33.60 20.15
C ALA A 713 18.97 -33.76 21.42
N LEU A 714 17.79 -33.12 21.45
CA LEU A 714 16.83 -33.27 22.55
C LEU A 714 16.17 -34.65 22.52
N VAL A 715 15.80 -35.13 21.33
CA VAL A 715 15.24 -36.48 21.11
C VAL A 715 16.24 -37.55 21.57
N ASP A 716 17.49 -37.43 21.13
CA ASP A 716 18.57 -38.35 21.49
C ASP A 716 18.89 -38.30 22.98
N GLY A 717 18.92 -37.10 23.58
CA GLY A 717 19.14 -36.92 25.01
C GLY A 717 18.04 -37.57 25.87
N ALA A 718 16.77 -37.34 25.53
CA ALA A 718 15.63 -37.95 26.23
C ALA A 718 15.66 -39.48 26.11
N ARG A 719 15.97 -39.99 24.91
CA ARG A 719 16.09 -41.43 24.64
C ARG A 719 17.21 -42.06 25.45
N ARG A 720 18.39 -41.43 25.49
CA ARG A 720 19.53 -41.94 26.28
C ARG A 720 19.23 -41.94 27.77
N LEU A 721 18.63 -40.87 28.30
CA LEU A 721 18.30 -40.81 29.73
C LEU A 721 17.25 -41.87 30.12
N SER A 722 16.29 -42.16 29.25
CA SER A 722 15.31 -43.23 29.42
C SER A 722 15.96 -44.63 29.36
N ALA A 723 16.75 -44.89 28.32
CA ALA A 723 17.35 -46.21 28.10
C ALA A 723 18.47 -46.55 29.09
N GLU A 724 19.27 -45.56 29.49
CA GLU A 724 20.47 -45.79 30.32
C GLU A 724 20.26 -45.37 31.78
N GLY A 725 19.55 -44.27 32.04
CA GLY A 725 19.45 -43.66 33.37
C GLY A 725 18.30 -44.21 34.21
N THR A 726 17.06 -44.00 33.77
CA THR A 726 15.87 -44.45 34.50
C THR A 726 15.80 -45.97 34.55
N SER A 727 16.17 -46.66 33.48
CA SER A 727 16.25 -48.13 33.45
C SER A 727 17.18 -48.69 34.54
N LEU A 728 18.35 -48.07 34.74
CA LEU A 728 19.27 -48.45 35.82
C LEU A 728 18.70 -48.14 37.21
N LEU A 729 18.05 -47.00 37.39
CA LEU A 729 17.40 -46.65 38.67
C LEU A 729 16.27 -47.60 39.03
N VAL A 730 15.48 -48.04 38.03
CA VAL A 730 14.44 -49.05 38.22
C VAL A 730 15.05 -50.37 38.68
N GLU A 731 16.11 -50.83 38.03
CA GLU A 731 16.82 -52.06 38.41
C GLU A 731 17.34 -51.97 39.85
N ARG A 732 18.06 -50.88 40.19
CA ARG A 732 18.60 -50.67 41.54
C ARG A 732 17.53 -50.53 42.61
N GLY A 733 16.42 -49.88 42.30
CA GLY A 733 15.28 -49.76 43.20
C GLY A 733 14.65 -51.12 43.51
N LYS A 734 14.45 -51.96 42.49
CA LYS A 734 13.95 -53.33 42.64
C LYS A 734 14.89 -54.21 43.46
N ASP A 735 16.18 -54.18 43.16
CA ASP A 735 17.18 -54.94 43.91
C ASP A 735 17.17 -54.56 45.39
N THR A 736 17.08 -53.26 45.69
CA THR A 736 17.00 -52.74 47.06
C THR A 736 15.70 -53.17 47.74
N ALA A 737 14.57 -53.05 47.03
CA ALA A 737 13.27 -53.48 47.55
C ALA A 737 13.26 -54.98 47.89
N GLY A 738 13.83 -55.80 47.02
CA GLY A 738 13.94 -57.24 47.21
C GLY A 738 14.85 -57.61 48.37
N ASP A 739 16.11 -57.15 48.37
CA ASP A 739 17.09 -57.50 49.41
C ASP A 739 16.63 -57.09 50.82
N TYR A 740 16.14 -55.86 50.98
CA TYR A 740 15.61 -55.39 52.26
C TYR A 740 14.24 -56.01 52.59
N GLY A 741 13.44 -56.33 51.58
CA GLY A 741 12.16 -56.99 51.71
C GLY A 741 12.31 -58.39 52.29
N VAL A 742 13.21 -59.20 51.74
CA VAL A 742 13.54 -60.55 52.24
C VAL A 742 14.03 -60.47 53.68
N LYS A 743 14.96 -59.55 53.98
CA LYS A 743 15.47 -59.34 55.36
C LYS A 743 14.37 -59.00 56.35
N TYR A 744 13.42 -58.15 55.96
CA TYR A 744 12.28 -57.81 56.80
C TYR A 744 11.30 -58.99 56.94
N ALA A 745 11.03 -59.72 55.86
CA ALA A 745 10.13 -60.86 55.85
C ALA A 745 10.67 -62.03 56.72
N VAL A 746 11.99 -62.25 56.75
CA VAL A 746 12.63 -63.19 57.69
C VAL A 746 12.43 -62.75 59.14
N ILE A 747 12.50 -61.45 59.43
CA ILE A 747 12.24 -60.92 60.78
C ILE A 747 10.77 -61.11 61.17
N GLU A 748 9.85 -60.88 60.24
CA GLU A 748 8.41 -61.05 60.45
C GLU A 748 8.08 -62.52 60.71
N ALA A 749 8.55 -63.43 59.84
CA ALA A 749 8.41 -64.87 60.04
C ALA A 749 9.03 -65.33 61.36
N GLY A 750 10.22 -64.84 61.71
CA GLY A 750 10.85 -65.11 63.01
C GLY A 750 10.02 -64.59 64.18
N ALA A 751 9.42 -63.40 64.08
CA ALA A 751 8.55 -62.84 65.12
C ALA A 751 7.26 -63.66 65.31
N GLU A 752 6.66 -64.14 64.22
CA GLU A 752 5.51 -65.04 64.24
C GLU A 752 5.88 -66.37 64.91
N ARG A 753 7.05 -66.93 64.54
CA ARG A 753 7.57 -68.14 65.18
C ARG A 753 7.89 -67.94 66.66
N ALA A 754 8.41 -66.77 67.06
CA ALA A 754 8.59 -66.44 68.47
C ALA A 754 7.28 -66.49 69.26
N ALA A 755 6.18 -66.04 68.64
CA ALA A 755 4.86 -66.04 69.27
C ALA A 755 4.25 -67.45 69.32
N ALA A 756 4.45 -68.27 68.29
CA ALA A 756 3.85 -69.60 68.19
C ALA A 756 4.67 -70.71 68.88
N GLU A 757 6.00 -70.63 68.82
CA GLU A 757 6.95 -71.68 69.22
C GLU A 757 7.86 -71.25 70.40
N GLY A 758 7.64 -70.06 70.98
CA GLY A 758 8.52 -69.47 72.01
C GLY A 758 8.38 -70.05 73.42
N MET A 759 7.43 -70.96 73.65
CA MET A 759 7.21 -71.64 74.94
C MET A 759 7.67 -73.10 74.86
N ALA A 760 8.24 -73.65 75.94
CA ALA A 760 8.73 -75.02 75.93
C ALA A 760 7.58 -76.04 75.99
N PHE A 761 6.54 -75.77 76.79
CA PHE A 761 5.31 -76.59 76.85
C PHE A 761 4.04 -75.82 76.49
N GLY A 762 4.05 -74.50 76.61
CA GLY A 762 2.95 -73.63 76.19
C GLY A 762 2.39 -72.81 77.34
N ALA A 763 1.60 -71.80 77.04
CA ALA A 763 0.84 -71.10 78.07
C ALA A 763 -0.58 -71.68 78.15
N PRO A 764 -1.21 -71.67 79.34
CA PRO A 764 -2.65 -71.88 79.45
C PRO A 764 -3.41 -70.92 78.53
N GLU A 765 -4.59 -71.33 78.07
CA GLU A 765 -5.43 -70.46 77.26
C GLU A 765 -5.72 -69.14 78.00
N GLY A 766 -5.46 -68.00 77.32
CA GLY A 766 -5.63 -66.65 77.89
C GLY A 766 -4.50 -66.15 78.80
N ALA A 767 -3.45 -66.94 79.04
CA ALA A 767 -2.30 -66.54 79.84
C ALA A 767 -1.15 -65.98 78.98
N ALA A 768 -0.38 -65.04 79.54
CA ALA A 768 0.88 -64.60 78.93
C ALA A 768 2.00 -65.58 79.32
N GLY A 769 2.70 -66.14 78.32
CA GLY A 769 3.79 -67.08 78.52
C GLY A 769 5.16 -66.49 78.21
N ALA A 770 6.16 -66.84 79.00
CA ALA A 770 7.56 -66.70 78.60
C ALA A 770 8.41 -67.90 79.06
N THR A 771 9.33 -68.34 78.21
CA THR A 771 10.32 -69.35 78.55
C THR A 771 11.72 -68.76 78.61
N ALA A 772 12.47 -69.09 79.65
CA ALA A 772 13.91 -68.86 79.74
C ALA A 772 14.66 -70.19 79.69
N TYR A 773 15.70 -70.27 78.88
CA TYR A 773 16.60 -71.40 78.82
C TYR A 773 17.87 -71.07 79.60
N SER A 774 18.27 -71.94 80.52
CA SER A 774 19.49 -71.82 81.31
C SER A 774 20.31 -73.10 81.18
N LEU A 775 21.37 -73.06 80.38
CA LEU A 775 22.25 -74.19 80.12
C LEU A 775 23.50 -74.02 81.00
N GLU A 776 23.70 -74.92 81.96
CA GLU A 776 24.86 -74.96 82.85
C GLU A 776 25.89 -75.97 82.35
N ILE A 777 27.02 -75.49 81.86
CA ILE A 777 28.15 -76.30 81.43
C ILE A 777 29.01 -76.63 82.65
N ALA A 778 29.16 -77.92 82.93
CA ALA A 778 29.89 -78.40 84.09
C ALA A 778 31.38 -78.06 84.02
N GLY A 779 31.92 -77.55 85.13
CA GLY A 779 33.36 -77.43 85.33
C GLY A 779 34.02 -78.78 85.64
N VAL A 780 35.35 -78.82 85.57
CA VAL A 780 36.16 -79.99 85.90
C VAL A 780 37.31 -79.53 86.79
N ASP A 781 37.34 -79.94 88.07
CA ASP A 781 38.31 -79.44 89.06
C ASP A 781 39.17 -80.52 89.77
N GLY A 782 39.07 -81.78 89.34
CA GLY A 782 39.90 -82.89 89.83
C GLY A 782 39.55 -83.40 91.24
N THR A 783 38.56 -82.81 91.92
CA THR A 783 37.97 -83.42 93.12
C THR A 783 36.86 -84.38 92.68
N GLY A 784 37.05 -85.68 92.90
CA GLY A 784 36.08 -86.71 92.50
C GLY A 784 34.67 -86.31 92.95
N ALA A 785 33.74 -86.30 91.99
CA ALA A 785 32.37 -85.81 92.07
C ALA A 785 31.64 -86.10 93.40
N ARG A 786 31.84 -85.24 94.41
CA ARG A 786 31.06 -85.18 95.65
C ARG A 786 31.12 -83.76 96.23
N ASN A 787 30.57 -82.81 95.48
CA ASN A 787 29.93 -81.60 96.01
C ASN A 787 28.94 -81.04 94.96
N LEU A 788 28.11 -81.92 94.40
CA LEU A 788 26.84 -81.49 93.79
C LEU A 788 25.92 -81.09 94.94
N GLY A 789 25.87 -79.80 95.27
CA GLY A 789 24.94 -79.35 96.31
C GLY A 789 24.89 -77.87 96.62
N ARG A 790 25.84 -77.03 96.21
CA ARG A 790 25.80 -75.60 96.56
C ARG A 790 26.28 -74.70 95.43
N GLY A 791 25.31 -74.33 94.59
CA GLY A 791 25.44 -73.31 93.55
C GLY A 791 24.10 -72.70 93.16
N ILE A 792 23.10 -72.66 94.06
CA ILE A 792 21.83 -71.95 93.81
C ILE A 792 22.01 -70.51 94.31
N ALA A 793 22.54 -69.64 93.46
CA ALA A 793 22.55 -68.20 93.68
C ALA A 793 22.75 -67.44 92.36
N ALA A 794 21.87 -67.66 91.37
CA ALA A 794 21.81 -66.82 90.17
C ALA A 794 20.40 -66.60 89.60
N LEU A 795 19.39 -67.36 90.04
CA LEU A 795 18.02 -67.22 89.52
C LEU A 795 17.19 -66.09 90.15
N ALA A 796 17.69 -65.43 91.20
CA ALA A 796 16.95 -64.36 91.88
C ALA A 796 16.94 -63.02 91.13
N LEU A 797 17.72 -62.85 90.05
CA LEU A 797 17.86 -61.57 89.35
C LEU A 797 17.07 -61.44 88.04
N PHE A 798 16.52 -62.53 87.49
CA PHE A 798 15.76 -62.47 86.24
C PHE A 798 14.25 -62.24 86.43
N GLY A 799 13.72 -62.48 87.63
CA GLY A 799 12.29 -62.32 87.94
C GLY A 799 11.76 -60.88 88.00
N ILE A 800 12.60 -59.86 87.82
CA ILE A 800 12.20 -58.44 87.91
C ILE A 800 12.10 -57.77 86.51
N GLY A 801 12.66 -58.37 85.45
CA GLY A 801 12.68 -57.75 84.12
C GLY A 801 11.41 -57.95 83.27
N ALA A 802 10.70 -59.07 83.43
CA ALA A 802 9.57 -59.42 82.55
C ALA A 802 8.26 -58.66 82.86
N VAL A 803 8.12 -58.06 84.05
CA VAL A 803 6.87 -57.41 84.48
C VAL A 803 6.76 -55.95 84.01
N VAL A 804 7.83 -55.31 83.53
CA VAL A 804 7.77 -53.90 83.09
C VAL A 804 7.27 -53.75 81.64
N ALA A 805 7.24 -54.81 80.83
CA ALA A 805 6.76 -54.74 79.44
C ALA A 805 5.23 -54.87 79.29
N GLY A 806 4.54 -55.49 80.26
CA GLY A 806 3.08 -55.73 80.18
C GLY A 806 2.19 -54.55 80.59
N LEU A 807 2.72 -53.53 81.28
CA LEU A 807 1.92 -52.44 81.87
C LEU A 807 1.89 -51.14 81.06
N LEU A 808 2.55 -51.06 79.89
CA LEU A 808 2.57 -49.86 79.04
C LEU A 808 1.75 -49.99 77.73
N GLY A 809 1.13 -51.15 77.48
CA GLY A 809 0.35 -51.41 76.25
C GLY A 809 -1.12 -50.95 76.25
N ARG A 810 -1.62 -50.33 77.33
CA ARG A 810 -3.03 -49.88 77.43
C ARG A 810 -3.15 -48.42 77.87
N ARG A 811 -2.53 -47.49 77.14
CA ARG A 811 -2.96 -46.08 77.11
C ARG A 811 -2.65 -45.44 75.75
N THR A 812 -3.45 -45.76 74.75
CA THR A 812 -3.92 -44.85 73.69
C THR A 812 -4.99 -45.59 72.89
N ALA A 813 -6.25 -45.19 73.11
CA ALA A 813 -7.24 -45.15 72.05
C ALA A 813 -7.04 -43.88 71.23
#